data_AF-A0A1F3V9P7-F1
#
_entry.id   AF-A0A1F3V9P7-F1
#
_cell.length_a   1.000
_cell.length_b   1.000
_cell.length_c   1.000
_cell.angle_alpha   90.00
_cell.angle_beta   90.00
_cell.angle_gamma   90.00
#
_symmetry.space_group_name_H-M   'P 1'
#
loop_
_entity.id
_entity.type
_entity.pdbx_description
1 polymer ?
#
loop_
_entity_poly.entity_id
_entity_poly.type
_entity_poly.pdbx_seq_one_letter_code
_entity_poly.pdbx_strand_id
1 'polypeptide(L)'
;MFLKNIFLLLSAAIIFSEIITDVCAQSKEISLDWKCDQSYNTKVPLSETIKFRLDAQSKKVFSKDFEVILSKAYAESQFDFFDCFHYFLNSARYSRSGDITRYVRNLVAQYGAQSFSKSAISPYEPGEDSRLEITKKQQKLIDNWSNNPCRLNLNVQKNKILEKKFLEEQLPRIVNKMKVGRTSDKVRKCLANVAQVYLDALLDSSLSPNQCATFPDICSKRYQSIQKTLSMISRISDLSPFFESVDKGISSCSSEGQRTNKVLYELNRNVNDIVHIQTCVTLKPGESNLIGWDYSGSGVYSDYVLTRMPPANNGPSYVATVNLKFQQEDKNEFDENFNQQYIFKTKKCLSEIQDRLRGPNGEILSVQLYEKNSFKNTIIPSEIFVEITKDEIRDNSLKWSPNSDCPTITHEIFHHLGLVDEYEEVQRGVKIEADGSIIWVENDATFPQYNCRTLGPEDSIMHNPHKAFDKIHSGLTILACQCGGTTGFGVGSGYGSGTGGMDVGVGKDFMKEERADLMTQMHKQMEEFKKKCFQKLNNIPVNSDRCPGSTSKIEIEINFADLKSNSYLKDQVDMAKKNEFDKNSMSRVIRVQPHKKNESLLYPAHYRAITQPGCSTNHLYYSCAKQAEWTSRYAYGEKKCNHGVPQECLDGGATWLK
;
A
#
# COMPACT_ATOMS: atom_id res chain seq x y z
N MET A 1 -4.38 -6.67 101.75
CA MET A 1 -5.42 -6.22 100.80
C MET A 1 -4.86 -5.94 99.40
N PHE A 2 -3.69 -5.31 99.25
CA PHE A 2 -3.12 -4.96 97.94
C PHE A 2 -2.75 -6.18 97.05
N LEU A 3 -2.21 -7.25 97.64
CA LEU A 3 -1.85 -8.48 96.92
C LEU A 3 -3.05 -9.30 96.43
N LYS A 4 -4.22 -9.20 97.08
CA LYS A 4 -5.46 -9.89 96.65
C LYS A 4 -6.05 -9.27 95.38
N ASN A 5 -5.91 -7.96 95.20
CA ASN A 5 -6.40 -7.26 94.01
C ASN A 5 -5.51 -7.45 92.78
N ILE A 6 -4.19 -7.63 92.97
CA ILE A 6 -3.27 -7.95 91.88
C ILE A 6 -3.50 -9.38 91.37
N PHE A 7 -3.79 -10.34 92.26
CA PHE A 7 -4.09 -11.71 91.85
C PHE A 7 -5.42 -11.83 91.08
N LEU A 8 -6.43 -11.05 91.44
CA LEU A 8 -7.72 -10.97 90.73
C LEU A 8 -7.59 -10.31 89.34
N LEU A 9 -6.71 -9.32 89.18
CA LEU A 9 -6.43 -8.69 87.88
C LEU A 9 -5.59 -9.58 86.96
N LEU A 10 -4.63 -10.35 87.49
CA LEU A 10 -3.83 -11.30 86.72
C LEU A 10 -4.63 -12.53 86.28
N SER A 11 -5.51 -13.05 87.14
CA SER A 11 -6.40 -14.17 86.76
C SER A 11 -7.50 -13.75 85.78
N ALA A 12 -8.01 -12.52 85.88
CA ALA A 12 -8.90 -11.97 84.86
C ALA A 12 -8.19 -11.77 83.50
N ALA A 13 -6.92 -11.36 83.48
CA ALA A 13 -6.16 -11.17 82.24
C ALA A 13 -5.79 -12.51 81.56
N ILE A 14 -5.49 -13.57 82.33
CA ILE A 14 -5.19 -14.90 81.77
C ILE A 14 -6.47 -15.53 81.20
N ILE A 15 -7.60 -15.44 81.91
CA ILE A 15 -8.90 -15.92 81.41
C ILE A 15 -9.39 -15.10 80.19
N PHE A 16 -9.11 -13.79 80.14
CA PHE A 16 -9.40 -12.98 78.94
C PHE A 16 -8.50 -13.34 77.75
N SER A 17 -7.25 -13.76 77.98
CA SER A 17 -6.35 -14.18 76.91
C SER A 17 -6.72 -15.56 76.35
N GLU A 18 -7.16 -16.50 77.19
CA GLU A 18 -7.55 -17.85 76.76
C GLU A 18 -8.93 -17.86 76.06
N ILE A 19 -9.88 -17.00 76.48
CA ILE A 19 -11.19 -16.88 75.83
C ILE A 19 -11.11 -16.15 74.47
N ILE A 20 -10.13 -15.25 74.28
CA ILE A 20 -9.92 -14.57 72.98
C ILE A 20 -9.17 -15.46 71.97
N THR A 21 -8.37 -16.43 72.42
CA THR A 21 -7.66 -17.34 71.50
C THR A 21 -8.53 -18.42 70.87
N ASP A 22 -9.64 -18.84 71.50
CA ASP A 22 -10.47 -19.94 70.98
C ASP A 22 -11.64 -19.50 70.07
N VAL A 23 -12.02 -18.22 70.09
CA VAL A 23 -13.10 -17.67 69.23
C VAL A 23 -12.58 -17.16 67.87
N CYS A 24 -11.26 -17.09 67.67
CA CYS A 24 -10.66 -16.54 66.45
C CYS A 24 -10.10 -17.57 65.45
N ALA A 25 -10.32 -18.88 65.64
CA ALA A 25 -9.73 -19.92 64.79
C ALA A 25 -10.73 -20.79 63.98
N GLN A 26 -12.02 -20.44 63.92
CA GLN A 26 -12.96 -21.22 63.12
C GLN A 26 -12.95 -20.77 61.66
N SER A 27 -12.48 -21.66 60.77
CA SER A 27 -12.58 -21.46 59.33
C SER A 27 -14.05 -21.33 58.93
N LYS A 28 -14.40 -20.26 58.20
CA LYS A 28 -15.78 -20.01 57.77
C LYS A 28 -16.01 -20.60 56.39
N GLU A 29 -17.03 -21.45 56.24
CA GLU A 29 -17.47 -21.95 54.93
C GLU A 29 -18.53 -21.00 54.35
N ILE A 30 -18.38 -20.65 53.07
CA ILE A 30 -19.31 -19.79 52.32
C ILE A 30 -19.67 -20.50 51.03
N SER A 31 -20.96 -20.72 50.81
CA SER A 31 -21.48 -21.31 49.57
C SER A 31 -21.92 -20.20 48.60
N LEU A 32 -21.53 -20.32 47.33
CA LEU A 32 -21.92 -19.41 46.26
C LEU A 32 -22.42 -20.21 45.05
N ASP A 33 -23.54 -19.80 44.47
CA ASP A 33 -24.07 -20.46 43.28
C ASP A 33 -23.34 -19.96 42.03
N TRP A 34 -22.72 -20.92 41.33
CA TRP A 34 -22.24 -20.79 39.97
C TRP A 34 -23.41 -20.96 38.99
N LYS A 35 -23.48 -20.07 38.01
CA LYS A 35 -24.41 -20.14 36.88
C LYS A 35 -23.69 -19.71 35.61
N CYS A 36 -23.87 -20.48 34.55
CA CYS A 36 -23.20 -20.34 33.28
C CYS A 36 -24.23 -20.48 32.15
N ASP A 37 -24.51 -19.39 31.46
CA ASP A 37 -25.54 -19.31 30.40
C ASP A 37 -24.96 -19.58 29.00
N GLN A 38 -24.06 -20.57 28.90
CA GLN A 38 -23.51 -20.96 27.59
C GLN A 38 -24.48 -21.85 26.80
N SER A 39 -24.48 -21.68 25.49
CA SER A 39 -25.33 -22.43 24.54
C SER A 39 -24.69 -23.71 24.00
N TYR A 40 -23.43 -23.99 24.35
CA TYR A 40 -22.67 -25.13 23.83
C TYR A 40 -22.70 -26.33 24.78
N ASN A 41 -22.52 -27.52 24.21
CA ASN A 41 -22.51 -28.78 24.97
C ASN A 41 -21.15 -28.92 25.69
N THR A 42 -21.08 -28.42 26.92
CA THR A 42 -19.88 -28.40 27.77
C THR A 42 -20.00 -29.39 28.94
N LYS A 43 -18.88 -29.96 29.38
CA LYS A 43 -18.79 -30.75 30.63
C LYS A 43 -18.67 -29.86 31.87
N VAL A 44 -18.52 -28.55 31.70
CA VAL A 44 -18.61 -27.57 32.78
C VAL A 44 -20.08 -27.45 33.19
N PRO A 45 -20.42 -27.61 34.48
CA PRO A 45 -21.81 -27.53 34.91
C PRO A 45 -22.37 -26.13 34.67
N LEU A 46 -23.58 -26.08 34.08
CA LEU A 46 -24.30 -24.83 33.86
C LEU A 46 -24.75 -24.18 35.17
N SER A 47 -24.90 -24.98 36.25
CA SER A 47 -25.16 -24.49 37.59
C SER A 47 -24.57 -25.43 38.63
N GLU A 48 -23.92 -24.89 39.66
CA GLU A 48 -23.36 -25.67 40.79
C GLU A 48 -23.21 -24.78 42.02
N THR A 49 -23.36 -25.30 43.24
CA THR A 49 -23.08 -24.54 44.46
C THR A 49 -21.64 -24.79 44.88
N ILE A 50 -20.83 -23.73 44.90
CA ILE A 50 -19.40 -23.77 45.15
C ILE A 50 -19.10 -23.38 46.58
N LYS A 51 -18.42 -24.25 47.33
CA LYS A 51 -18.03 -23.98 48.72
C LYS A 51 -16.63 -23.37 48.80
N PHE A 52 -16.52 -22.26 49.50
CA PHE A 52 -15.26 -21.59 49.83
C PHE A 52 -14.98 -21.73 51.31
N ARG A 53 -13.78 -22.17 51.65
CA ARG A 53 -13.27 -22.16 53.02
C ARG A 53 -12.37 -20.95 53.20
N LEU A 54 -12.72 -20.08 54.13
CA LEU A 54 -11.86 -18.98 54.58
C LEU A 54 -11.10 -19.42 55.82
N ASP A 55 -9.79 -19.55 55.70
CA ASP A 55 -8.91 -19.84 56.82
C ASP A 55 -8.65 -18.55 57.62
N ALA A 56 -9.06 -18.54 58.89
CA ALA A 56 -9.04 -17.35 59.73
C ALA A 56 -7.60 -16.86 60.05
N GLN A 57 -6.63 -17.78 60.13
CA GLN A 57 -5.25 -17.46 60.50
C GLN A 57 -4.45 -16.91 59.32
N SER A 58 -4.54 -17.58 58.17
CA SER A 58 -3.80 -17.21 56.96
C SER A 58 -4.50 -16.17 56.10
N LYS A 59 -5.80 -15.91 56.37
CA LYS A 59 -6.70 -15.12 55.50
C LYS A 59 -6.74 -15.64 54.06
N LYS A 60 -6.36 -16.92 53.85
CA LYS A 60 -6.43 -17.56 52.54
C LYS A 60 -7.82 -18.13 52.33
N VAL A 61 -8.33 -17.92 51.13
CA VAL A 61 -9.55 -18.57 50.64
C VAL A 61 -9.11 -19.78 49.84
N PHE A 62 -9.82 -20.90 49.99
CA PHE A 62 -9.64 -22.09 49.17
C PHE A 62 -10.99 -22.68 48.76
N SER A 63 -11.09 -23.22 47.54
CA SER A 63 -12.27 -23.93 47.08
C SER A 63 -11.89 -25.02 46.10
N LYS A 64 -12.05 -26.28 46.54
CA LYS A 64 -11.82 -27.47 45.70
C LYS A 64 -12.86 -27.56 44.58
N ASP A 65 -14.10 -27.19 44.87
CA ASP A 65 -15.20 -27.20 43.88
C ASP A 65 -14.90 -26.23 42.73
N PHE A 66 -14.39 -25.03 43.06
CA PHE A 66 -14.01 -24.05 42.04
C PHE A 66 -12.81 -24.55 41.20
N GLU A 67 -11.80 -25.18 41.83
CA GLU A 67 -10.68 -25.79 41.10
C GLU A 67 -11.12 -26.90 40.15
N VAL A 68 -12.12 -27.72 40.52
CA VAL A 68 -12.70 -28.74 39.64
C VAL A 68 -13.37 -28.09 38.43
N ILE A 69 -14.15 -27.02 38.63
CA ILE A 69 -14.77 -26.27 37.51
C ILE A 69 -13.70 -25.69 36.59
N LEU A 70 -12.64 -25.09 37.14
CA LEU A 70 -11.50 -24.56 36.37
C LEU A 70 -10.81 -25.66 35.56
N SER A 71 -10.61 -26.84 36.14
CA SER A 71 -9.96 -27.96 35.44
C SER A 71 -10.81 -28.52 34.28
N LYS A 72 -12.14 -28.54 34.43
CA LYS A 72 -13.06 -28.93 33.36
C LYS A 72 -13.08 -27.88 32.24
N ALA A 73 -13.12 -26.60 32.61
CA ALA A 73 -13.04 -25.50 31.65
C ALA A 73 -11.72 -25.55 30.86
N TYR A 74 -10.61 -25.90 31.52
CA TYR A 74 -9.29 -26.05 30.89
C TYR A 74 -9.24 -27.13 29.82
N ALA A 75 -10.04 -28.19 29.97
CA ALA A 75 -10.10 -29.30 29.01
C ALA A 75 -10.93 -28.97 27.76
N GLU A 76 -11.59 -27.80 27.71
CA GLU A 76 -12.54 -27.44 26.64
C GLU A 76 -12.14 -26.15 25.92
N SER A 77 -11.69 -26.29 24.67
CA SER A 77 -11.20 -25.18 23.84
C SER A 77 -12.27 -24.16 23.44
N GLN A 78 -13.55 -24.49 23.59
CA GLN A 78 -14.70 -23.64 23.19
C GLN A 78 -15.46 -23.04 24.38
N PHE A 79 -14.97 -23.18 25.61
CA PHE A 79 -15.63 -22.66 26.80
C PHE A 79 -15.43 -21.13 26.94
N ASP A 80 -16.50 -20.35 26.81
CA ASP A 80 -16.50 -18.90 27.07
C ASP A 80 -16.44 -18.60 28.57
N PHE A 81 -15.22 -18.67 29.08
CA PHE A 81 -14.93 -18.57 30.48
C PHE A 81 -15.38 -17.24 31.12
N PHE A 82 -15.46 -16.15 30.35
CA PHE A 82 -15.75 -14.82 30.91
C PHE A 82 -17.23 -14.60 31.21
N ASP A 83 -18.13 -15.10 30.37
CA ASP A 83 -19.57 -14.86 30.55
C ASP A 83 -20.09 -15.54 31.83
N CYS A 84 -19.69 -16.80 32.04
CA CYS A 84 -20.05 -17.58 33.22
C CYS A 84 -19.40 -17.05 34.51
N PHE A 85 -18.19 -16.53 34.39
CA PHE A 85 -17.47 -15.96 35.53
C PHE A 85 -18.01 -14.60 35.98
N HIS A 86 -18.50 -13.79 35.04
CA HIS A 86 -19.06 -12.47 35.35
C HIS A 86 -20.30 -12.59 36.26
N TYR A 87 -21.18 -13.56 35.98
CA TYR A 87 -22.32 -13.86 36.87
C TYR A 87 -21.88 -14.29 38.25
N PHE A 88 -20.89 -15.19 38.33
CA PHE A 88 -20.38 -15.67 39.60
C PHE A 88 -19.73 -14.58 40.46
N LEU A 89 -18.92 -13.70 39.86
CA LEU A 89 -18.33 -12.55 40.56
C LEU A 89 -19.38 -11.57 41.07
N ASN A 90 -20.47 -11.39 40.33
CA ASN A 90 -21.57 -10.54 40.79
C ASN A 90 -22.26 -11.18 42.01
N SER A 91 -22.53 -12.48 42.01
CA SER A 91 -23.02 -13.23 43.18
C SER A 91 -22.06 -13.13 44.38
N ALA A 92 -20.75 -13.24 44.15
CA ALA A 92 -19.73 -13.13 45.18
C ALA A 92 -19.63 -11.70 45.78
N ARG A 93 -19.89 -10.66 44.99
CA ARG A 93 -19.95 -9.27 45.50
C ARG A 93 -21.11 -9.06 46.46
N TYR A 94 -22.27 -9.68 46.19
CA TYR A 94 -23.44 -9.55 47.07
C TYR A 94 -23.27 -10.23 48.42
N SER A 95 -22.41 -11.25 48.54
CA SER A 95 -22.09 -11.91 49.82
C SER A 95 -21.17 -11.10 50.74
N ARG A 96 -20.75 -9.88 50.34
CA ARG A 96 -19.84 -8.96 51.05
C ARG A 96 -18.48 -9.56 51.42
N SER A 97 -18.07 -10.68 50.81
CA SER A 97 -16.76 -11.29 51.06
C SER A 97 -15.72 -10.80 50.05
N GLY A 98 -15.06 -9.69 50.40
CA GLY A 98 -14.01 -9.08 49.57
C GLY A 98 -12.84 -10.02 49.28
N ASP A 99 -12.52 -10.92 50.22
CA ASP A 99 -11.41 -11.86 50.08
C ASP A 99 -11.76 -13.01 49.11
N ILE A 100 -13.01 -13.50 49.11
CA ILE A 100 -13.45 -14.48 48.08
C ILE A 100 -13.41 -13.84 46.70
N THR A 101 -13.89 -12.60 46.57
CA THR A 101 -13.85 -11.88 45.28
C THR A 101 -12.41 -11.72 44.78
N ARG A 102 -11.45 -11.42 45.66
CA ARG A 102 -10.03 -11.29 45.31
C ARG A 102 -9.41 -12.64 44.90
N TYR A 103 -9.66 -13.70 45.69
CA TYR A 103 -9.18 -15.05 45.39
C TYR A 103 -9.68 -15.56 44.03
N VAL A 104 -10.99 -15.44 43.81
CA VAL A 104 -11.66 -15.87 42.59
C VAL A 104 -11.16 -15.09 41.37
N ARG A 105 -10.94 -13.76 41.48
CA ARG A 105 -10.31 -12.96 40.42
C ARG A 105 -8.88 -13.41 40.09
N ASN A 106 -8.07 -13.68 41.11
CA ASN A 106 -6.67 -14.05 40.92
C ASN A 106 -6.53 -15.39 40.19
N LEU A 107 -7.33 -16.39 40.56
CA LEU A 107 -7.37 -17.68 39.87
C LEU A 107 -7.80 -17.54 38.41
N VAL A 108 -8.77 -16.65 38.13
CA VAL A 108 -9.22 -16.42 36.76
C VAL A 108 -8.23 -15.63 35.92
N ALA A 109 -7.51 -14.69 36.51
CA ALA A 109 -6.41 -14.01 35.82
C ALA A 109 -5.29 -15.01 35.46
N GLN A 110 -4.93 -15.90 36.39
CA GLN A 110 -3.97 -16.98 36.14
C GLN A 110 -4.47 -17.94 35.06
N TYR A 111 -5.76 -18.31 35.10
CA TYR A 111 -6.40 -19.14 34.08
C TYR A 111 -6.39 -18.45 32.70
N GLY A 112 -6.81 -17.19 32.62
CA GLY A 112 -6.82 -16.42 31.37
C GLY A 112 -5.44 -16.35 30.72
N ALA A 113 -4.39 -16.18 31.52
CA ALA A 113 -3.01 -16.20 31.04
C ALA A 113 -2.58 -17.58 30.52
N GLN A 114 -2.93 -18.67 31.22
CA GLN A 114 -2.57 -20.03 30.81
C GLN A 114 -3.39 -20.52 29.60
N SER A 115 -4.68 -20.21 29.53
CA SER A 115 -5.55 -20.52 28.39
C SER A 115 -5.09 -19.80 27.12
N PHE A 116 -4.68 -18.53 27.24
CA PHE A 116 -4.08 -17.78 26.14
C PHE A 116 -2.80 -18.45 25.60
N SER A 117 -1.95 -18.98 26.48
CA SER A 117 -0.74 -19.72 26.08
C SER A 117 -1.02 -21.05 25.35
N LYS A 118 -2.26 -21.55 25.41
CA LYS A 118 -2.71 -22.81 24.77
C LYS A 118 -3.72 -22.57 23.65
N SER A 119 -3.74 -21.38 23.06
CA SER A 119 -4.63 -21.01 21.95
C SER A 119 -6.13 -21.03 22.30
N ALA A 120 -6.50 -21.04 23.59
CA ALA A 120 -7.88 -20.80 24.00
C ALA A 120 -8.15 -19.28 24.02
N ILE A 121 -9.34 -18.91 23.54
CA ILE A 121 -9.74 -17.52 23.24
C ILE A 121 -9.73 -16.69 24.53
N SER A 122 -8.72 -15.84 24.72
CA SER A 122 -8.84 -14.65 25.57
C SER A 122 -9.01 -13.44 24.64
N PRO A 123 -10.05 -12.61 24.81
CA PRO A 123 -10.20 -11.39 24.03
C PRO A 123 -9.20 -10.27 24.40
N TYR A 124 -8.26 -10.50 25.35
CA TYR A 124 -7.29 -9.50 25.82
C TYR A 124 -5.93 -10.13 26.18
N GLU A 125 -4.84 -9.39 25.98
CA GLU A 125 -3.49 -9.79 26.39
C GLU A 125 -3.39 -10.05 27.91
N PRO A 126 -2.59 -11.03 28.36
CA PRO A 126 -2.25 -11.17 29.76
C PRO A 126 -1.15 -10.16 30.13
N GLY A 127 -1.41 -9.26 31.08
CA GLY A 127 -0.33 -8.64 31.84
C GLY A 127 -0.38 -7.13 32.09
N GLU A 128 -1.26 -6.37 31.43
CA GLU A 128 -1.47 -4.96 31.81
C GLU A 128 -2.85 -4.76 32.44
N ASP A 129 -2.92 -3.87 33.42
CA ASP A 129 -4.12 -3.49 34.19
C ASP A 129 -5.14 -2.71 33.32
N SER A 130 -5.29 -3.12 32.07
CA SER A 130 -6.13 -2.53 31.03
C SER A 130 -7.60 -2.65 31.40
N ARG A 131 -8.05 -3.68 32.14
CA ARG A 131 -9.43 -3.73 32.63
C ARG A 131 -9.73 -2.69 33.69
N LEU A 132 -8.83 -2.41 34.63
CA LEU A 132 -9.11 -1.39 35.64
C LEU A 132 -9.14 0.00 35.01
N GLU A 133 -8.24 0.29 34.07
CA GLU A 133 -8.23 1.54 33.30
C GLU A 133 -9.40 1.63 32.30
N ILE A 134 -9.72 0.58 31.55
CA ILE A 134 -10.85 0.53 30.61
C ILE A 134 -12.17 0.56 31.36
N THR A 135 -12.34 -0.20 32.46
CA THR A 135 -13.55 -0.15 33.28
C THR A 135 -13.65 1.18 34.03
N LYS A 136 -12.54 1.79 34.51
CA LYS A 136 -12.57 3.16 35.06
C LYS A 136 -12.89 4.20 33.99
N LYS A 137 -12.35 4.07 32.77
CA LYS A 137 -12.66 4.95 31.63
C LYS A 137 -14.12 4.77 31.19
N GLN A 138 -14.60 3.54 31.06
CA GLN A 138 -16.00 3.20 30.76
C GLN A 138 -16.93 3.72 31.85
N GLN A 139 -16.60 3.51 33.13
CA GLN A 139 -17.38 4.02 34.26
C GLN A 139 -17.37 5.55 34.30
N LYS A 140 -16.23 6.20 34.06
CA LYS A 140 -16.10 7.66 33.97
C LYS A 140 -16.85 8.24 32.75
N LEU A 141 -16.91 7.51 31.64
CA LEU A 141 -17.72 7.83 30.46
C LEU A 141 -19.22 7.69 30.74
N ILE A 142 -19.63 6.60 31.41
CA ILE A 142 -21.00 6.35 31.85
C ILE A 142 -21.45 7.39 32.89
N ASP A 143 -20.57 7.81 33.79
CA ASP A 143 -20.86 8.81 34.83
C ASP A 143 -20.85 10.23 34.24
N ASN A 144 -19.99 10.53 33.27
CA ASN A 144 -20.06 11.77 32.47
C ASN A 144 -21.33 11.82 31.60
N TRP A 145 -21.84 10.68 31.12
CA TRP A 145 -23.15 10.59 30.46
C TRP A 145 -24.31 10.86 31.41
N SER A 146 -24.25 10.28 32.62
CA SER A 146 -25.28 10.42 33.66
C SER A 146 -25.48 11.89 34.07
N ASN A 147 -24.42 12.69 33.95
CA ASN A 147 -24.39 14.11 34.35
C ASN A 147 -24.54 15.09 33.16
N ASN A 148 -24.61 14.62 31.92
CA ASN A 148 -24.80 15.46 30.73
C ASN A 148 -26.30 15.69 30.44
N PRO A 149 -26.71 16.76 29.74
CA PRO A 149 -28.11 17.12 29.49
C PRO A 149 -28.85 16.18 28.53
N CYS A 150 -28.26 15.02 28.21
CA CYS A 150 -28.90 13.89 27.54
C CYS A 150 -29.90 13.18 28.47
N ARG A 151 -30.94 13.88 28.95
CA ARG A 151 -32.08 13.23 29.62
C ARG A 151 -32.99 12.55 28.58
N LEU A 152 -32.43 11.63 27.80
CA LEU A 152 -33.26 10.60 27.21
C LEU A 152 -33.57 9.64 28.34
N ASN A 153 -34.85 9.52 28.70
CA ASN A 153 -35.35 8.60 29.72
C ASN A 153 -35.26 7.15 29.19
N LEU A 154 -34.06 6.75 28.78
CA LEU A 154 -33.72 5.43 28.34
C LEU A 154 -33.42 4.66 29.61
N ASN A 155 -34.37 3.85 30.03
CA ASN A 155 -34.24 2.88 31.11
C ASN A 155 -33.32 1.72 30.65
N VAL A 156 -32.15 2.07 30.11
CA VAL A 156 -31.13 1.17 29.62
C VAL A 156 -30.15 1.01 30.77
N GLN A 157 -30.16 -0.17 31.39
CA GLN A 157 -29.21 -0.50 32.45
C GLN A 157 -27.79 -0.24 31.93
N LYS A 158 -26.99 0.49 32.72
CA LYS A 158 -25.64 1.03 32.41
C LYS A 158 -24.64 0.03 31.79
N ASN A 159 -24.93 -1.27 31.81
CA ASN A 159 -24.02 -2.34 31.40
C ASN A 159 -24.39 -2.98 30.04
N LYS A 160 -25.44 -2.52 29.34
CA LYS A 160 -26.00 -3.21 28.15
C LYS A 160 -25.74 -2.54 26.80
N ILE A 161 -24.97 -1.45 26.77
CA ILE A 161 -24.76 -0.63 25.57
C ILE A 161 -23.99 -1.38 24.46
N LEU A 162 -23.16 -2.36 24.84
CA LEU A 162 -22.43 -3.22 23.89
C LEU A 162 -23.17 -4.55 23.61
N GLU A 163 -24.31 -4.82 24.25
CA GLU A 163 -25.08 -6.02 23.93
C GLU A 163 -25.67 -5.87 22.52
N LYS A 164 -25.55 -6.95 21.72
CA LYS A 164 -26.15 -7.07 20.38
C LYS A 164 -27.59 -6.54 20.31
N LYS A 165 -28.36 -6.79 21.38
CA LYS A 165 -29.75 -6.34 21.52
C LYS A 165 -29.91 -4.81 21.54
N PHE A 166 -29.00 -4.07 22.18
CA PHE A 166 -29.04 -2.61 22.16
C PHE A 166 -28.77 -2.09 20.74
N LEU A 167 -27.77 -2.65 20.07
CA LEU A 167 -27.33 -2.21 18.74
C LEU A 167 -28.31 -2.56 17.62
N GLU A 168 -28.96 -3.73 17.71
CA GLU A 168 -29.86 -4.20 16.66
C GLU A 168 -31.31 -3.75 16.89
N GLU A 169 -31.74 -3.54 18.14
CA GLU A 169 -33.14 -3.22 18.43
C GLU A 169 -33.34 -1.81 18.97
N GLN A 170 -32.51 -1.35 19.90
CA GLN A 170 -32.74 -0.09 20.61
C GLN A 170 -32.19 1.11 19.83
N LEU A 171 -30.97 1.00 19.30
CA LEU A 171 -30.34 2.06 18.53
C LEU A 171 -31.14 2.41 17.26
N PRO A 172 -31.61 1.45 16.42
CA PRO A 172 -32.47 1.76 15.29
C PRO A 172 -33.83 2.35 15.69
N ARG A 173 -34.40 1.94 16.83
CA ARG A 173 -35.65 2.52 17.36
C ARG A 173 -35.46 3.97 17.81
N ILE A 174 -34.33 4.28 18.43
CA ILE A 174 -33.95 5.64 18.79
C ILE A 174 -33.81 6.46 17.50
N VAL A 175 -33.03 5.99 16.52
CA VAL A 175 -32.84 6.64 15.21
C VAL A 175 -34.15 6.86 14.46
N ASN A 176 -35.04 5.86 14.40
CA ASN A 176 -36.32 5.97 13.71
C ASN A 176 -37.31 6.91 14.40
N LYS A 177 -37.34 6.97 15.74
CA LYS A 177 -38.14 7.98 16.47
C LYS A 177 -37.70 9.41 16.16
N MET A 178 -36.47 9.61 15.67
CA MET A 178 -35.90 10.92 15.39
C MET A 178 -36.09 11.39 13.95
N LYS A 179 -36.37 10.51 12.99
CA LYS A 179 -36.76 10.89 11.62
C LYS A 179 -38.11 11.62 11.56
N VAL A 180 -38.90 11.56 12.63
CA VAL A 180 -40.30 12.02 12.65
C VAL A 180 -40.45 13.39 13.34
N GLY A 181 -39.38 14.12 13.68
CA GLY A 181 -39.50 15.47 14.24
C GLY A 181 -38.23 16.32 14.18
N ARG A 182 -38.40 17.65 14.22
CA ARG A 182 -37.31 18.65 14.39
C ARG A 182 -36.59 18.38 15.71
N THR A 183 -35.51 17.61 15.66
CA THR A 183 -34.69 17.31 16.84
C THR A 183 -33.83 18.52 17.18
N SER A 184 -33.77 18.87 18.47
CA SER A 184 -32.92 19.98 18.93
C SER A 184 -31.44 19.64 18.81
N ASP A 185 -30.58 20.64 18.61
CA ASP A 185 -29.12 20.47 18.53
C ASP A 185 -28.52 19.72 19.74
N LYS A 186 -29.15 19.80 20.91
CA LYS A 186 -28.76 19.03 22.09
C LYS A 186 -28.88 17.52 21.88
N VAL A 187 -29.92 17.06 21.18
CA VAL A 187 -30.14 15.63 20.87
C VAL A 187 -29.13 15.15 19.82
N ARG A 188 -28.81 15.99 18.82
CA ARG A 188 -27.76 15.68 17.82
C ARG A 188 -26.38 15.53 18.46
N LYS A 189 -25.98 16.49 19.30
CA LYS A 189 -24.71 16.43 20.06
C LYS A 189 -24.65 15.20 20.98
N CYS A 190 -25.78 14.83 21.55
CA CYS A 190 -25.90 13.62 22.37
C CYS A 190 -25.56 12.35 21.57
N LEU A 191 -26.15 12.20 20.38
CA LEU A 191 -25.95 11.03 19.53
C LEU A 191 -24.53 10.97 18.96
N ALA A 192 -23.95 12.11 18.60
CA ALA A 192 -22.55 12.18 18.20
C ALA A 192 -21.63 11.62 19.30
N ASN A 193 -21.89 12.00 20.56
CA ASN A 193 -21.14 11.46 21.69
C ASN A 193 -21.40 9.96 21.93
N VAL A 194 -22.63 9.47 21.73
CA VAL A 194 -22.96 8.04 21.85
C VAL A 194 -22.24 7.21 20.79
N ALA A 195 -22.30 7.67 19.54
CA ALA A 195 -21.62 7.06 18.41
C ALA A 195 -20.11 7.04 18.64
N GLN A 196 -19.52 8.14 19.12
CA GLN A 196 -18.10 8.23 19.41
C GLN A 196 -17.65 7.24 20.49
N VAL A 197 -18.35 7.19 21.63
CA VAL A 197 -17.99 6.28 22.73
C VAL A 197 -18.08 4.82 22.30
N TYR A 198 -19.09 4.48 21.49
CA TYR A 198 -19.23 3.13 20.97
C TYR A 198 -18.12 2.79 19.96
N LEU A 199 -17.71 3.76 19.14
CA LEU A 199 -16.60 3.61 18.21
C LEU A 199 -15.26 3.43 18.93
N ASP A 200 -14.99 4.24 19.95
CA ASP A 200 -13.79 4.15 20.80
C ASP A 200 -13.71 2.76 21.44
N ALA A 201 -14.83 2.20 21.91
CA ALA A 201 -14.87 0.85 22.45
C ALA A 201 -14.61 -0.25 21.40
N LEU A 202 -15.08 -0.08 20.16
CA LEU A 202 -14.79 -0.99 19.05
C LEU A 202 -13.31 -0.93 18.63
N LEU A 203 -12.69 0.25 18.75
CA LEU A 203 -11.29 0.49 18.43
C LEU A 203 -10.33 -0.08 19.47
N ASP A 204 -10.59 0.21 20.74
CA ASP A 204 -9.81 -0.30 21.87
C ASP A 204 -9.89 -1.83 21.98
N SER A 205 -10.87 -2.44 21.31
CA SER A 205 -11.02 -3.90 21.21
C SER A 205 -10.55 -4.48 19.88
N SER A 206 -10.04 -3.68 18.93
CA SER A 206 -9.60 -4.17 17.62
C SER A 206 -8.33 -5.04 17.71
N LEU A 207 -8.28 -6.10 16.88
CA LEU A 207 -7.13 -7.01 16.80
C LEU A 207 -6.03 -6.37 15.95
N SER A 208 -4.78 -6.55 16.34
CA SER A 208 -3.63 -6.11 15.53
C SER A 208 -3.58 -6.87 14.19
N PRO A 209 -2.89 -6.33 13.15
CA PRO A 209 -2.75 -7.02 11.87
C PRO A 209 -2.24 -8.46 11.99
N ASN A 210 -1.29 -8.72 12.90
CA ASN A 210 -0.76 -10.06 13.18
C ASN A 210 -1.82 -10.99 13.80
N GLN A 211 -2.68 -10.45 14.67
CA GLN A 211 -3.80 -11.19 15.23
C GLN A 211 -4.90 -11.46 14.17
N CYS A 212 -5.15 -10.52 13.26
CA CYS A 212 -6.08 -10.71 12.15
C CYS A 212 -5.61 -11.77 11.14
N ALA A 213 -4.30 -11.88 10.90
CA ALA A 213 -3.74 -12.98 10.12
C ALA A 213 -3.96 -14.34 10.79
N THR A 214 -3.97 -14.38 12.12
CA THR A 214 -4.18 -15.61 12.92
C THR A 214 -5.66 -15.97 13.06
N PHE A 215 -6.57 -14.98 13.08
CA PHE A 215 -8.01 -15.17 13.32
C PHE A 215 -8.88 -14.45 12.26
N PRO A 216 -8.81 -14.88 10.98
CA PRO A 216 -9.45 -14.17 9.86
C PRO A 216 -10.97 -14.04 10.00
N ASP A 217 -11.66 -15.09 10.48
CA ASP A 217 -13.13 -15.08 10.65
C ASP A 217 -13.60 -14.11 11.73
N ILE A 218 -12.84 -13.98 12.82
CA ILE A 218 -13.14 -13.05 13.91
C ILE A 218 -12.90 -11.61 13.45
N CYS A 219 -11.78 -11.38 12.75
CA CYS A 219 -11.47 -10.08 12.19
C CYS A 219 -12.54 -9.65 11.16
N SER A 220 -13.02 -10.58 10.32
CA SER A 220 -14.13 -10.35 9.38
C SER A 220 -15.46 -9.97 10.07
N LYS A 221 -15.90 -10.72 11.10
CA LYS A 221 -17.14 -10.41 11.84
C LYS A 221 -17.07 -9.07 12.57
N ARG A 222 -15.91 -8.74 13.15
CA ARG A 222 -15.69 -7.44 13.81
C ARG A 222 -15.71 -6.30 12.82
N TYR A 223 -15.05 -6.49 11.68
CA TYR A 223 -15.09 -5.55 10.57
C TYR A 223 -16.53 -5.28 10.08
N GLN A 224 -17.32 -6.33 9.86
CA GLN A 224 -18.75 -6.20 9.52
C GLN A 224 -19.52 -5.40 10.59
N SER A 225 -19.19 -5.57 11.86
CA SER A 225 -19.80 -4.82 12.97
C SER A 225 -19.40 -3.34 12.95
N ILE A 226 -18.14 -3.03 12.65
CA ILE A 226 -17.65 -1.65 12.48
C ILE A 226 -18.34 -1.00 11.27
N GLN A 227 -18.41 -1.67 10.12
CA GLN A 227 -19.09 -1.16 8.93
C GLN A 227 -20.60 -0.96 9.14
N LYS A 228 -21.27 -1.89 9.82
CA LYS A 228 -22.68 -1.74 10.22
C LYS A 228 -22.87 -0.52 11.13
N THR A 229 -21.90 -0.25 11.99
CA THR A 229 -21.92 0.92 12.88
C THR A 229 -21.68 2.22 12.12
N LEU A 230 -20.66 2.28 11.27
CA LEU A 230 -20.35 3.44 10.44
C LEU A 230 -21.51 3.78 9.49
N SER A 231 -22.13 2.76 8.87
CA SER A 231 -23.32 2.95 8.04
C SER A 231 -24.57 3.37 8.82
N MET A 232 -24.70 2.98 10.09
CA MET A 232 -25.74 3.51 10.97
C MET A 232 -25.48 4.98 11.32
N ILE A 233 -24.24 5.36 11.59
CA ILE A 233 -23.83 6.74 11.90
C ILE A 233 -24.04 7.65 10.67
N SER A 234 -23.65 7.20 9.47
CA SER A 234 -23.79 8.00 8.25
C SER A 234 -25.25 8.22 7.82
N ARG A 235 -26.16 7.30 8.19
CA ARG A 235 -27.61 7.44 7.93
C ARG A 235 -28.32 8.43 8.85
N ILE A 236 -27.64 8.95 9.88
CA ILE A 236 -28.12 10.06 10.70
C ILE A 236 -27.78 11.35 9.94
N SER A 237 -28.66 11.72 9.00
CA SER A 237 -28.44 12.74 7.95
C SER A 237 -28.00 14.13 8.41
N ASP A 238 -28.11 14.45 9.70
CA ASP A 238 -27.68 15.74 10.28
C ASP A 238 -26.25 15.71 10.86
N LEU A 239 -25.52 14.59 10.76
CA LEU A 239 -24.08 14.54 11.03
C LEU A 239 -23.24 14.81 9.78
N SER A 240 -23.84 14.84 8.58
CA SER A 240 -23.18 15.18 7.31
C SER A 240 -22.42 16.51 7.34
N PRO A 241 -22.95 17.61 7.94
CA PRO A 241 -22.20 18.87 8.06
C PRO A 241 -20.96 18.75 8.96
N PHE A 242 -20.96 17.80 9.90
CA PHE A 242 -19.81 17.51 10.74
C PHE A 242 -18.71 16.81 9.93
N PHE A 243 -19.09 15.95 8.97
CA PHE A 243 -18.19 15.26 8.05
C PHE A 243 -17.71 16.16 6.89
N GLU A 244 -18.55 17.06 6.36
CA GLU A 244 -18.15 18.03 5.31
C GLU A 244 -17.27 19.18 5.85
N SER A 245 -17.39 19.53 7.14
CA SER A 245 -16.47 20.47 7.80
C SER A 245 -15.06 19.91 7.99
N VAL A 246 -14.86 18.60 7.77
CA VAL A 246 -13.54 17.95 7.75
C VAL A 246 -12.75 18.30 6.47
N ASP A 247 -13.45 18.64 5.38
CA ASP A 247 -12.83 19.02 4.09
C ASP A 247 -12.60 20.53 3.92
N LYS A 248 -13.15 21.36 4.81
CA LYS A 248 -12.98 22.82 4.79
C LYS A 248 -12.37 23.33 6.09
N GLY A 249 -11.04 23.26 6.20
CA GLY A 249 -10.20 24.10 7.06
C GLY A 249 -10.58 24.15 8.55
N ILE A 250 -9.99 23.26 9.34
CA ILE A 250 -10.10 23.27 10.81
C ILE A 250 -9.27 24.42 11.39
N SER A 251 -9.90 25.56 11.70
CA SER A 251 -9.28 26.61 12.54
C SER A 251 -10.11 27.05 13.75
N SER A 252 -11.31 26.50 13.99
CA SER A 252 -12.18 27.00 15.07
C SER A 252 -12.90 25.97 15.96
N CYS A 253 -12.58 24.67 15.91
CA CYS A 253 -13.25 23.68 16.76
C CYS A 253 -12.42 23.32 18.01
N SER A 254 -13.10 23.23 19.16
CA SER A 254 -12.55 22.88 20.46
C SER A 254 -11.77 21.55 20.45
N SER A 255 -10.82 21.41 21.37
CA SER A 255 -9.90 20.27 21.52
C SER A 255 -10.58 18.88 21.60
N GLU A 256 -11.87 18.81 21.93
CA GLU A 256 -12.65 17.57 21.93
C GLU A 256 -13.09 17.13 20.52
N GLY A 257 -13.40 18.06 19.61
CA GLY A 257 -13.71 17.72 18.22
C GLY A 257 -12.48 17.19 17.46
N GLN A 258 -11.30 17.73 17.74
CA GLN A 258 -10.04 17.25 17.16
C GLN A 258 -9.71 15.82 17.58
N ARG A 259 -10.04 15.43 18.82
CA ARG A 259 -9.75 14.10 19.36
C ARG A 259 -10.65 13.03 18.75
N THR A 260 -11.95 13.29 18.67
CA THR A 260 -12.96 12.47 17.98
C THR A 260 -12.59 12.24 16.50
N ASN A 261 -12.18 13.31 15.80
CA ASN A 261 -11.79 13.22 14.39
C ASN A 261 -10.51 12.41 14.18
N LYS A 262 -9.53 12.51 15.08
CA LYS A 262 -8.30 11.70 15.03
C LYS A 262 -8.60 10.22 15.20
N VAL A 263 -9.44 9.85 16.15
CA VAL A 263 -9.78 8.45 16.43
C VAL A 263 -10.63 7.82 15.30
N LEU A 264 -11.59 8.57 14.75
CA LEU A 264 -12.33 8.17 13.54
C LEU A 264 -11.41 7.99 12.32
N TYR A 265 -10.41 8.86 12.18
CA TYR A 265 -9.42 8.78 11.11
C TYR A 265 -8.49 7.58 11.26
N GLU A 266 -7.97 7.33 12.47
CA GLU A 266 -7.15 6.15 12.80
C GLU A 266 -7.96 4.85 12.64
N LEU A 267 -9.26 4.86 12.97
CA LEU A 267 -10.14 3.73 12.69
C LEU A 267 -10.33 3.51 11.20
N ASN A 268 -10.72 4.53 10.45
CA ASN A 268 -10.95 4.39 9.02
C ASN A 268 -9.67 3.93 8.32
N ARG A 269 -8.50 4.39 8.79
CA ARG A 269 -7.19 3.91 8.34
C ARG A 269 -6.97 2.43 8.65
N ASN A 270 -7.07 2.02 9.92
CA ASN A 270 -6.83 0.61 10.31
C ASN A 270 -7.85 -0.33 9.66
N VAL A 271 -9.09 0.14 9.53
CA VAL A 271 -10.17 -0.55 8.85
C VAL A 271 -9.85 -0.70 7.37
N ASN A 272 -9.47 0.37 6.66
CA ASN A 272 -9.10 0.28 5.26
C ASN A 272 -7.86 -0.59 5.04
N ASP A 273 -6.85 -0.48 5.91
CA ASP A 273 -5.66 -1.36 5.89
C ASP A 273 -6.04 -2.85 6.07
N ILE A 274 -7.04 -3.16 6.89
CA ILE A 274 -7.57 -4.53 7.07
C ILE A 274 -8.50 -4.96 5.92
N VAL A 275 -9.28 -4.03 5.34
CA VAL A 275 -10.21 -4.29 4.24
C VAL A 275 -9.49 -4.66 2.97
N HIS A 276 -8.42 -3.94 2.65
CA HIS A 276 -7.64 -4.23 1.45
C HIS A 276 -6.96 -5.60 1.50
N ILE A 277 -6.74 -6.20 2.69
CA ILE A 277 -6.24 -7.57 2.83
C ILE A 277 -7.31 -8.61 2.45
N GLN A 278 -8.60 -8.27 2.53
CA GLN A 278 -9.70 -9.18 2.17
C GLN A 278 -10.09 -9.11 0.68
N THR A 279 -9.58 -8.14 -0.07
CA THR A 279 -9.85 -7.98 -1.51
C THR A 279 -8.78 -8.63 -2.39
N CYS A 280 -7.95 -9.52 -1.85
CA CYS A 280 -6.92 -10.24 -2.60
C CYS A 280 -7.51 -10.94 -3.83
N VAL A 281 -7.12 -10.51 -5.03
CA VAL A 281 -7.53 -11.16 -6.27
C VAL A 281 -6.49 -12.21 -6.66
N THR A 282 -6.91 -13.48 -6.63
CA THR A 282 -6.12 -14.58 -7.18
C THR A 282 -6.94 -15.28 -8.27
N LEU A 283 -6.47 -15.19 -9.51
CA LEU A 283 -7.16 -15.78 -10.66
C LEU A 283 -6.73 -17.24 -10.89
N LYS A 284 -7.68 -18.09 -11.26
CA LYS A 284 -7.41 -19.42 -11.84
C LYS A 284 -6.99 -19.27 -13.31
N PRO A 285 -6.27 -20.25 -13.89
CA PRO A 285 -5.96 -20.22 -15.32
C PRO A 285 -7.23 -20.14 -16.17
N GLY A 286 -7.28 -19.19 -17.10
CA GLY A 286 -8.43 -18.86 -17.94
C GLY A 286 -9.42 -17.86 -17.31
N GLU A 287 -9.27 -17.54 -16.02
CA GLU A 287 -10.15 -16.61 -15.32
C GLU A 287 -9.77 -15.16 -15.61
N SER A 288 -10.78 -14.29 -15.55
CA SER A 288 -10.61 -12.84 -15.66
C SER A 288 -11.41 -12.12 -14.60
N ASN A 289 -10.91 -10.97 -14.15
CA ASN A 289 -11.62 -10.13 -13.19
C ASN A 289 -11.40 -8.64 -13.52
N LEU A 290 -12.40 -7.82 -13.22
CA LEU A 290 -12.29 -6.36 -13.29
C LEU A 290 -11.61 -5.87 -12.02
N ILE A 291 -10.43 -5.25 -12.18
CA ILE A 291 -9.68 -4.62 -11.11
C ILE A 291 -10.04 -3.14 -11.11
N GLY A 292 -11.01 -2.78 -10.27
CA GLY A 292 -11.39 -1.40 -10.00
C GLY A 292 -10.72 -0.82 -8.75
N TRP A 293 -11.15 0.39 -8.38
CA TRP A 293 -10.69 1.12 -7.19
C TRP A 293 -10.65 0.29 -5.89
N ASP A 294 -11.68 -0.53 -5.66
CA ASP A 294 -11.83 -1.30 -4.42
C ASP A 294 -10.68 -2.30 -4.19
N TYR A 295 -9.96 -2.64 -5.25
CA TYR A 295 -8.82 -3.56 -5.23
C TYR A 295 -7.47 -2.85 -5.13
N SER A 296 -7.44 -1.51 -5.19
CA SER A 296 -6.20 -0.74 -5.12
C SER A 296 -5.65 -0.74 -3.69
N GLY A 297 -4.77 -1.71 -3.41
CA GLY A 297 -4.02 -1.72 -2.16
C GLY A 297 -3.08 -0.52 -2.00
N SER A 298 -2.67 0.12 -3.11
CA SER A 298 -1.79 1.28 -3.12
C SER A 298 -2.51 2.61 -2.86
N GLY A 299 -3.83 2.63 -3.04
CA GLY A 299 -4.64 3.84 -2.99
C GLY A 299 -4.69 4.60 -4.31
N VAL A 300 -3.87 4.30 -5.32
CA VAL A 300 -3.96 4.90 -6.66
C VAL A 300 -5.14 4.34 -7.44
N TYR A 301 -5.72 5.11 -8.35
CA TYR A 301 -6.80 4.63 -9.18
C TYR A 301 -6.37 3.40 -10.00
N SER A 302 -7.18 2.34 -10.00
CA SER A 302 -6.94 1.14 -10.81
C SER A 302 -8.19 0.82 -11.59
N ASP A 303 -8.05 0.62 -12.90
CA ASP A 303 -9.17 0.27 -13.78
C ASP A 303 -8.67 -0.52 -14.98
N TYR A 304 -8.64 -1.84 -14.81
CA TYR A 304 -8.22 -2.76 -15.85
C TYR A 304 -8.87 -4.13 -15.67
N VAL A 305 -8.96 -4.89 -16.76
CA VAL A 305 -9.30 -6.31 -16.69
C VAL A 305 -8.03 -7.11 -16.60
N LEU A 306 -7.88 -7.90 -15.54
CA LEU A 306 -6.79 -8.85 -15.39
C LEU A 306 -7.26 -10.23 -15.80
N THR A 307 -6.52 -10.88 -16.70
CA THR A 307 -6.76 -12.26 -17.14
C THR A 307 -5.54 -13.10 -16.82
N ARG A 308 -5.72 -14.25 -16.18
CA ARG A 308 -4.65 -15.26 -16.07
C ARG A 308 -4.75 -16.23 -17.22
N MET A 309 -3.73 -16.29 -18.06
CA MET A 309 -3.70 -17.19 -19.20
C MET A 309 -3.54 -18.65 -18.74
N PRO A 310 -4.02 -19.63 -19.54
CA PRO A 310 -3.65 -21.03 -19.36
C PRO A 310 -2.12 -21.18 -19.29
N PRO A 311 -1.60 -22.10 -18.46
CA PRO A 311 -0.17 -22.28 -18.31
C PRO A 311 0.48 -22.57 -19.66
N ALA A 312 1.50 -21.78 -20.00
CA ALA A 312 2.44 -22.11 -21.06
C ALA A 312 3.67 -22.81 -20.44
N ASN A 313 4.56 -23.35 -21.27
CA ASN A 313 5.79 -24.03 -20.82
C ASN A 313 6.69 -23.17 -19.90
N ASN A 314 6.46 -21.86 -19.82
CA ASN A 314 7.28 -20.89 -19.09
C ASN A 314 6.61 -20.36 -17.80
N GLY A 315 5.64 -21.08 -17.23
CA GLY A 315 4.96 -20.70 -15.98
C GLY A 315 3.70 -19.84 -16.17
N PRO A 316 3.18 -19.23 -15.08
CA PRO A 316 2.01 -18.36 -15.14
C PRO A 316 2.22 -17.16 -16.07
N SER A 317 1.19 -16.82 -16.83
CA SER A 317 1.16 -15.63 -17.69
C SER A 317 -0.13 -14.86 -17.44
N TYR A 318 -0.03 -13.54 -17.43
CA TYR A 318 -1.13 -12.62 -17.15
C TYR A 318 -1.26 -11.58 -18.25
N VAL A 319 -2.47 -11.12 -18.49
CA VAL A 319 -2.78 -10.02 -19.41
C VAL A 319 -3.60 -8.98 -18.65
N ALA A 320 -3.05 -7.77 -18.51
CA ALA A 320 -3.76 -6.61 -18.01
C ALA A 320 -4.27 -5.77 -19.19
N THR A 321 -5.57 -5.53 -19.25
CA THR A 321 -6.22 -4.78 -20.34
C THR A 321 -6.81 -3.48 -19.82
N VAL A 322 -6.36 -2.35 -20.34
CA VAL A 322 -6.87 -1.00 -20.04
C VAL A 322 -7.67 -0.45 -21.23
N ASN A 323 -8.71 0.35 -20.98
CA ASN A 323 -9.57 0.91 -22.04
C ASN A 323 -9.38 2.42 -22.17
N LEU A 324 -8.23 2.82 -22.74
CA LEU A 324 -7.90 4.23 -22.97
C LEU A 324 -8.64 4.81 -24.19
N LYS A 325 -9.10 6.04 -24.05
CA LYS A 325 -9.69 6.89 -25.09
C LYS A 325 -8.95 8.22 -25.11
N PHE A 326 -8.49 8.67 -26.27
CA PHE A 326 -7.73 9.92 -26.39
C PHE A 326 -8.57 11.02 -27.01
N GLN A 327 -8.55 12.20 -26.40
CA GLN A 327 -9.27 13.40 -26.87
C GLN A 327 -8.36 14.63 -26.86
N GLN A 328 -8.67 15.63 -27.67
CA GLN A 328 -7.94 16.91 -27.68
C GLN A 328 -8.55 17.87 -26.64
N GLU A 329 -7.72 18.59 -25.88
CA GLU A 329 -8.13 19.54 -24.82
C GLU A 329 -9.21 20.55 -25.25
N ASP A 330 -9.21 20.98 -26.52
CA ASP A 330 -10.14 22.02 -27.01
C ASP A 330 -11.26 21.52 -27.91
N LYS A 331 -11.42 20.20 -28.06
CA LYS A 331 -12.49 19.62 -28.88
C LYS A 331 -13.56 19.01 -27.99
N ASN A 332 -14.77 19.57 -28.08
CA ASN A 332 -15.95 19.03 -27.41
C ASN A 332 -16.46 17.71 -28.03
N GLU A 333 -15.97 17.34 -29.21
CA GLU A 333 -16.37 16.12 -29.93
C GLU A 333 -15.21 15.14 -30.02
N PHE A 334 -15.52 13.86 -29.77
CA PHE A 334 -14.56 12.77 -29.84
C PHE A 334 -14.15 12.50 -31.30
N ASP A 335 -12.86 12.70 -31.60
CA ASP A 335 -12.28 12.49 -32.92
C ASP A 335 -11.67 11.09 -33.01
N GLU A 336 -12.38 10.16 -33.67
CA GLU A 336 -11.95 8.76 -33.78
C GLU A 336 -10.58 8.61 -34.47
N ASN A 337 -10.25 9.44 -35.46
CA ASN A 337 -8.96 9.38 -36.14
C ASN A 337 -7.83 9.80 -35.20
N PHE A 338 -8.05 10.87 -34.43
CA PHE A 338 -7.12 11.32 -33.40
C PHE A 338 -6.92 10.24 -32.33
N ASN A 339 -8.02 9.64 -31.86
CA ASN A 339 -7.97 8.54 -30.91
C ASN A 339 -7.13 7.37 -31.45
N GLN A 340 -7.38 6.93 -32.69
CA GLN A 340 -6.62 5.82 -33.30
C GLN A 340 -5.13 6.11 -33.44
N GLN A 341 -4.75 7.37 -33.71
CA GLN A 341 -3.34 7.78 -33.75
C GLN A 341 -2.63 7.54 -32.41
N TYR A 342 -3.26 7.95 -31.29
CA TYR A 342 -2.67 7.77 -29.95
C TYR A 342 -2.78 6.33 -29.44
N ILE A 343 -3.82 5.59 -29.83
CA ILE A 343 -3.91 4.15 -29.62
C ILE A 343 -2.73 3.44 -30.31
N PHE A 344 -2.41 3.80 -31.56
CA PHE A 344 -1.27 3.25 -32.28
C PHE A 344 0.07 3.59 -31.61
N LYS A 345 0.27 4.88 -31.25
CA LYS A 345 1.46 5.34 -30.50
C LYS A 345 1.65 4.54 -29.21
N THR A 346 0.57 4.38 -28.44
CA THR A 346 0.59 3.67 -27.16
C THR A 346 0.89 2.18 -27.32
N LYS A 347 0.25 1.50 -28.29
CA LYS A 347 0.54 0.09 -28.60
C LYS A 347 2.00 -0.12 -28.99
N LYS A 348 2.57 0.81 -29.76
CA LYS A 348 4.00 0.77 -30.10
C LYS A 348 4.85 0.79 -28.84
N CYS A 349 4.60 1.72 -27.92
CA CYS A 349 5.35 1.79 -26.65
C CYS A 349 5.21 0.52 -25.80
N LEU A 350 4.00 -0.01 -25.65
CA LEU A 350 3.77 -1.27 -24.92
C LEU A 350 4.49 -2.47 -25.58
N SER A 351 4.59 -2.49 -26.91
CA SER A 351 5.29 -3.56 -27.63
C SER A 351 6.81 -3.55 -27.37
N GLU A 352 7.40 -2.39 -27.06
CA GLU A 352 8.84 -2.26 -26.78
C GLU A 352 9.23 -2.93 -25.46
N ILE A 353 8.32 -2.95 -24.47
CA ILE A 353 8.55 -3.48 -23.11
C ILE A 353 7.96 -4.87 -22.87
N GLN A 354 7.14 -5.39 -23.78
CA GLN A 354 6.32 -6.60 -23.59
C GLN A 354 7.12 -7.84 -23.16
N ASP A 355 8.37 -8.00 -23.59
CA ASP A 355 9.24 -9.12 -23.21
C ASP A 355 10.03 -8.91 -21.90
N ARG A 356 9.86 -7.74 -21.27
CA ARG A 356 10.53 -7.27 -20.04
C ARG A 356 9.58 -7.11 -18.85
N LEU A 357 8.30 -7.41 -18.99
CA LEU A 357 7.36 -7.41 -17.87
C LEU A 357 7.33 -8.79 -17.22
N ARG A 358 8.24 -9.02 -16.27
CA ARG A 358 8.43 -10.32 -15.62
C ARG A 358 8.27 -10.28 -14.12
N GLY A 359 7.70 -11.35 -13.59
CA GLY A 359 7.63 -11.63 -12.16
C GLY A 359 8.95 -12.18 -11.61
N PRO A 360 9.09 -12.26 -10.28
CA PRO A 360 10.31 -12.70 -9.62
C PRO A 360 10.71 -14.15 -9.96
N ASN A 361 9.76 -15.00 -10.38
CA ASN A 361 10.02 -16.40 -10.76
C ASN A 361 9.97 -16.61 -12.29
N GLY A 362 10.04 -15.53 -13.08
CA GLY A 362 9.99 -15.58 -14.54
C GLY A 362 8.58 -15.59 -15.13
N GLU A 363 7.54 -15.40 -14.31
CA GLU A 363 6.16 -15.23 -14.78
C GLU A 363 6.06 -14.05 -15.75
N ILE A 364 5.12 -14.09 -16.68
CA ILE A 364 5.01 -13.08 -17.74
C ILE A 364 3.77 -12.22 -17.49
N LEU A 365 3.90 -10.91 -17.70
CA LEU A 365 2.78 -9.98 -17.78
C LEU A 365 2.74 -9.37 -19.17
N SER A 366 1.55 -9.24 -19.75
CA SER A 366 1.28 -8.44 -20.94
C SER A 366 0.36 -7.30 -20.56
N VAL A 367 0.64 -6.11 -21.09
CA VAL A 367 -0.25 -4.95 -20.97
C VAL A 367 -0.75 -4.64 -22.37
N GLN A 368 -2.07 -4.57 -22.52
CA GLN A 368 -2.71 -4.31 -23.80
C GLN A 368 -3.85 -3.31 -23.67
N LEU A 369 -4.21 -2.69 -24.78
CA LEU A 369 -5.36 -1.79 -24.85
C LEU A 369 -6.61 -2.59 -25.24
N TYR A 370 -7.77 -2.22 -24.68
CA TYR A 370 -9.05 -2.80 -25.05
C TYR A 370 -9.37 -2.49 -26.52
N GLU A 371 -9.69 -3.54 -27.26
CA GLU A 371 -10.17 -3.46 -28.64
C GLU A 371 -11.51 -4.20 -28.75
N LYS A 372 -12.57 -3.47 -29.10
CA LYS A 372 -13.94 -3.99 -29.17
C LYS A 372 -14.06 -5.29 -29.98
N ASN A 373 -13.27 -5.44 -31.04
CA ASN A 373 -13.35 -6.59 -31.96
C ASN A 373 -12.40 -7.75 -31.61
N SER A 374 -11.40 -7.52 -30.76
CA SER A 374 -10.36 -8.50 -30.42
C SER A 374 -10.56 -9.12 -29.04
N PHE A 375 -11.39 -8.48 -28.21
CA PHE A 375 -11.60 -8.89 -26.83
C PHE A 375 -12.65 -10.00 -26.70
N LYS A 376 -12.20 -11.22 -26.38
CA LYS A 376 -13.08 -12.39 -26.18
C LYS A 376 -13.74 -12.44 -24.80
N ASN A 377 -13.36 -11.53 -23.90
CA ASN A 377 -13.88 -11.51 -22.55
C ASN A 377 -15.24 -10.84 -22.50
N THR A 378 -16.11 -11.30 -21.60
CA THR A 378 -17.41 -10.66 -21.35
C THR A 378 -17.28 -9.44 -20.44
N ILE A 379 -16.19 -9.36 -19.66
CA ILE A 379 -15.90 -8.24 -18.76
C ILE A 379 -15.19 -7.16 -19.55
N ILE A 380 -15.73 -5.93 -19.59
CA ILE A 380 -15.14 -4.80 -20.32
C ILE A 380 -14.60 -3.80 -19.28
N PRO A 381 -13.34 -3.33 -19.39
CA PRO A 381 -12.82 -2.28 -18.52
C PRO A 381 -13.52 -0.95 -18.80
N SER A 382 -13.67 -0.10 -17.78
CA SER A 382 -14.30 1.21 -17.96
C SER A 382 -13.45 2.11 -18.86
N GLU A 383 -14.10 3.01 -19.58
CA GLU A 383 -13.40 3.94 -20.49
C GLU A 383 -12.64 5.00 -19.69
N ILE A 384 -11.35 5.14 -19.99
CA ILE A 384 -10.44 6.11 -19.38
C ILE A 384 -10.11 7.16 -20.44
N PHE A 385 -10.62 8.37 -20.25
CA PHE A 385 -10.36 9.49 -21.16
C PHE A 385 -9.04 10.15 -20.79
N VAL A 386 -8.10 10.13 -21.72
CA VAL A 386 -6.82 10.81 -21.64
C VAL A 386 -6.87 12.03 -22.57
N GLU A 387 -6.73 13.20 -21.98
CA GLU A 387 -6.68 14.47 -22.70
C GLU A 387 -5.27 14.71 -23.23
N ILE A 388 -5.16 15.01 -24.53
CA ILE A 388 -3.91 15.45 -25.15
C ILE A 388 -3.93 16.97 -25.24
N THR A 389 -2.95 17.61 -24.62
CA THR A 389 -2.81 19.06 -24.57
C THR A 389 -2.29 19.65 -25.87
N LYS A 390 -2.43 20.98 -25.98
CA LYS A 390 -1.71 21.77 -26.99
C LYS A 390 -0.26 22.06 -26.61
N ASP A 391 -0.03 22.31 -25.33
CA ASP A 391 1.27 22.72 -24.80
C ASP A 391 2.05 21.52 -24.22
N GLU A 392 3.37 21.65 -24.14
CA GLU A 392 4.23 20.72 -23.40
C GLU A 392 4.02 20.92 -21.90
N ILE A 393 3.31 19.99 -21.27
CA ILE A 393 3.01 20.01 -19.84
C ILE A 393 3.70 18.84 -19.13
N ARG A 394 3.65 18.79 -17.79
CA ARG A 394 3.96 17.54 -17.09
C ARG A 394 2.82 16.55 -17.33
N ASP A 395 3.16 15.41 -17.91
CA ASP A 395 2.22 14.32 -18.13
C ASP A 395 1.69 13.78 -16.79
N ASN A 396 0.45 13.30 -16.82
CA ASN A 396 -0.15 12.52 -15.75
C ASN A 396 -1.10 11.48 -16.34
N SER A 397 -1.67 10.63 -15.49
CA SER A 397 -2.46 9.48 -15.94
C SER A 397 -3.67 9.81 -16.81
N LEU A 398 -4.17 11.05 -16.77
CA LEU A 398 -5.33 11.53 -17.54
C LEU A 398 -5.02 12.67 -18.52
N LYS A 399 -3.80 13.21 -18.54
CA LYS A 399 -3.45 14.36 -19.36
C LYS A 399 -2.02 14.25 -19.87
N TRP A 400 -1.85 14.15 -21.18
CA TRP A 400 -0.55 13.95 -21.82
C TRP A 400 -0.23 15.09 -22.78
N SER A 401 1.06 15.36 -22.90
CA SER A 401 1.64 16.22 -23.90
C SER A 401 1.60 15.54 -25.27
N PRO A 402 1.50 16.30 -26.36
CA PRO A 402 1.45 15.72 -27.71
C PRO A 402 2.72 14.91 -28.03
N ASN A 403 3.85 15.28 -27.43
CA ASN A 403 5.15 14.66 -27.66
C ASN A 403 5.60 13.68 -26.56
N SER A 404 4.72 13.26 -25.64
CA SER A 404 5.06 12.26 -24.61
C SER A 404 5.71 11.02 -25.23
N ASP A 405 6.85 10.60 -24.69
CA ASP A 405 7.62 9.49 -25.20
C ASP A 405 7.20 8.15 -24.58
N CYS A 406 7.78 7.05 -25.04
CA CYS A 406 7.37 5.72 -24.57
C CYS A 406 7.66 5.44 -23.09
N PRO A 407 8.79 5.86 -22.51
CA PRO A 407 9.01 5.85 -21.06
C PRO A 407 7.85 6.50 -20.29
N THR A 408 7.50 7.74 -20.62
CA THR A 408 6.44 8.46 -19.91
C THR A 408 5.06 7.85 -20.13
N ILE A 409 4.69 7.53 -21.38
CA ILE A 409 3.41 6.85 -21.68
C ILE A 409 3.28 5.54 -20.88
N THR A 410 4.35 4.76 -20.76
CA THR A 410 4.35 3.51 -19.99
C THR A 410 4.14 3.76 -18.51
N HIS A 411 4.83 4.77 -17.94
CA HIS A 411 4.66 5.20 -16.56
C HIS A 411 3.19 5.58 -16.27
N GLU A 412 2.60 6.42 -17.12
CA GLU A 412 1.21 6.86 -16.94
C GLU A 412 0.20 5.71 -17.06
N ILE A 413 0.47 4.73 -17.91
CA ILE A 413 -0.36 3.52 -18.01
C ILE A 413 -0.26 2.68 -16.74
N PHE A 414 0.91 2.62 -16.10
CA PHE A 414 1.11 1.83 -14.90
C PHE A 414 0.40 2.42 -13.67
N HIS A 415 0.09 3.72 -13.65
CA HIS A 415 -0.86 4.26 -12.70
C HIS A 415 -2.24 3.60 -12.82
N HIS A 416 -2.76 3.41 -14.03
CA HIS A 416 -4.04 2.71 -14.24
C HIS A 416 -4.02 1.23 -13.82
N LEU A 417 -2.83 0.67 -13.64
CA LEU A 417 -2.61 -0.68 -13.10
C LEU A 417 -2.37 -0.68 -11.57
N GLY A 418 -2.53 0.47 -10.90
CA GLY A 418 -2.41 0.62 -9.46
C GLY A 418 -1.00 0.85 -8.92
N LEU A 419 -0.04 1.24 -9.77
CA LEU A 419 1.28 1.67 -9.31
C LEU A 419 1.28 3.15 -8.91
N VAL A 420 2.10 3.51 -7.93
CA VAL A 420 2.20 4.88 -7.39
C VAL A 420 3.49 5.52 -7.84
N ASP A 421 3.56 6.86 -7.82
CA ASP A 421 4.82 7.57 -8.02
C ASP A 421 5.82 7.24 -6.92
N GLU A 422 7.09 7.10 -7.29
CA GLU A 422 8.19 6.69 -6.39
C GLU A 422 9.36 7.69 -6.38
N TYR A 423 9.16 8.88 -6.94
CA TYR A 423 10.11 9.99 -6.95
C TYR A 423 9.69 11.11 -6.00
N GLU A 424 10.63 11.99 -5.70
CA GLU A 424 10.37 13.19 -4.90
C GLU A 424 9.40 14.14 -5.61
N GLU A 425 8.31 14.53 -4.95
CA GLU A 425 7.44 15.57 -5.51
C GLU A 425 8.11 16.93 -5.36
N VAL A 426 8.66 17.47 -6.45
CA VAL A 426 9.40 18.75 -6.45
C VAL A 426 8.60 19.93 -7.00
N GLN A 427 7.34 19.73 -7.42
CA GLN A 427 6.59 20.83 -8.03
C GLN A 427 6.32 21.97 -7.07
N ARG A 428 5.73 21.67 -5.92
CA ARG A 428 5.15 22.72 -5.07
C ARG A 428 5.90 22.85 -3.78
N GLY A 429 6.14 24.08 -3.39
CA GLY A 429 6.82 24.37 -2.14
C GLY A 429 7.50 25.71 -2.18
N VAL A 430 8.64 25.75 -1.50
CA VAL A 430 9.41 26.96 -1.29
C VAL A 430 10.62 26.94 -2.20
N LYS A 431 10.79 28.00 -3.00
CA LYS A 431 12.00 28.24 -3.79
C LYS A 431 12.80 29.36 -3.15
N ILE A 432 14.11 29.17 -3.07
CA ILE A 432 15.04 30.23 -2.65
C ILE A 432 15.61 30.86 -3.93
N GLU A 433 15.31 32.13 -4.14
CA GLU A 433 15.84 32.91 -5.26
C GLU A 433 17.31 33.31 -5.03
N ALA A 434 17.99 33.76 -6.08
CA ALA A 434 19.42 34.09 -6.02
C ALA A 434 19.76 35.20 -5.01
N ASP A 435 18.81 36.07 -4.68
CA ASP A 435 18.93 37.11 -3.66
C ASP A 435 18.66 36.62 -2.23
N GLY A 436 18.38 35.31 -2.06
CA GLY A 436 18.03 34.69 -0.79
C GLY A 436 16.56 34.84 -0.40
N SER A 437 15.72 35.48 -1.22
CA SER A 437 14.29 35.58 -0.96
C SER A 437 13.59 34.23 -1.10
N ILE A 438 12.55 34.06 -0.30
CA ILE A 438 11.78 32.83 -0.19
C ILE A 438 10.43 33.07 -0.87
N ILE A 439 10.18 32.40 -1.98
CA ILE A 439 8.90 32.49 -2.69
C ILE A 439 8.20 31.13 -2.71
N TRP A 440 6.87 31.18 -2.61
CA TRP A 440 6.05 30.01 -2.89
C TRP A 440 5.97 29.82 -4.39
N VAL A 441 6.25 28.61 -4.85
CA VAL A 441 6.18 28.24 -6.26
C VAL A 441 5.28 27.04 -6.44
N GLU A 442 4.56 27.04 -7.55
CA GLU A 442 3.73 25.91 -7.96
C GLU A 442 4.51 24.89 -8.80
N ASN A 443 5.71 25.26 -9.26
CA ASN A 443 6.65 24.40 -9.98
C ASN A 443 8.09 24.70 -9.52
N ASP A 444 8.97 23.71 -9.56
CA ASP A 444 10.41 23.84 -9.28
C ASP A 444 10.76 24.35 -7.87
N ALA A 445 10.09 23.81 -6.86
CA ALA A 445 10.40 24.13 -5.47
C ALA A 445 11.78 23.60 -5.06
N THR A 446 12.60 24.46 -4.44
CA THR A 446 13.87 24.03 -3.81
C THR A 446 13.61 23.15 -2.60
N PHE A 447 12.56 23.46 -1.84
CA PHE A 447 12.09 22.70 -0.69
C PHE A 447 10.64 22.33 -0.94
N PRO A 448 10.38 21.10 -1.40
CA PRO A 448 9.02 20.68 -1.64
C PRO A 448 8.21 20.62 -0.35
N GLN A 449 6.97 21.09 -0.44
CA GLN A 449 6.08 21.15 0.70
C GLN A 449 5.59 19.73 1.05
N TYR A 450 6.02 19.23 2.22
CA TYR A 450 5.63 17.93 2.78
C TYR A 450 5.85 16.72 1.84
N ASN A 451 7.05 16.62 1.28
CA ASN A 451 7.45 15.42 0.56
C ASN A 451 7.65 14.23 1.53
N CYS A 452 6.57 13.48 1.72
CA CYS A 452 6.53 12.25 2.51
C CYS A 452 6.56 11.00 1.60
N ARG A 453 6.94 11.16 0.33
CA ARG A 453 6.90 10.04 -0.60
C ARG A 453 7.92 9.00 -0.19
N THR A 454 7.48 7.75 -0.17
CA THR A 454 8.39 6.63 -0.11
C THR A 454 9.12 6.53 -1.45
N LEU A 455 10.42 6.75 -1.46
CA LEU A 455 11.20 6.73 -2.69
C LEU A 455 11.51 5.30 -3.12
N GLY A 456 11.25 4.99 -4.38
CA GLY A 456 11.75 3.79 -5.04
C GLY A 456 13.21 3.96 -5.45
N PRO A 457 13.85 2.92 -5.98
CA PRO A 457 15.17 3.05 -6.60
C PRO A 457 15.06 3.86 -7.89
N GLU A 458 16.11 4.60 -8.26
CA GLU A 458 16.08 5.50 -9.42
C GLU A 458 15.80 4.78 -10.75
N ASP A 459 16.03 3.47 -10.85
CA ASP A 459 15.76 2.65 -12.03
C ASP A 459 14.37 1.98 -12.00
N SER A 460 13.51 2.37 -11.06
CA SER A 460 12.08 2.03 -11.07
C SER A 460 11.35 2.81 -12.15
N ILE A 461 10.47 2.13 -12.89
CA ILE A 461 9.56 2.76 -13.86
C ILE A 461 8.69 3.84 -13.21
N MET A 462 8.40 3.71 -11.92
CA MET A 462 7.61 4.67 -11.16
C MET A 462 8.43 5.78 -10.50
N HIS A 463 9.77 5.69 -10.49
CA HIS A 463 10.66 6.76 -10.01
C HIS A 463 11.19 7.58 -11.19
N ASN A 464 11.86 6.92 -12.14
CA ASN A 464 12.39 7.58 -13.33
C ASN A 464 12.21 6.66 -14.54
N PRO A 465 11.19 6.91 -15.38
CA PRO A 465 10.85 6.00 -16.45
C PRO A 465 11.95 5.87 -17.51
N HIS A 466 12.72 6.93 -17.76
CA HIS A 466 13.82 6.87 -18.71
C HIS A 466 14.97 5.99 -18.19
N LYS A 467 15.35 6.10 -16.90
CA LYS A 467 16.35 5.21 -16.30
C LYS A 467 15.88 3.76 -16.27
N ALA A 468 14.59 3.52 -16.03
CA ALA A 468 14.01 2.17 -16.09
C ALA A 468 14.07 1.58 -17.52
N PHE A 469 13.86 2.41 -18.54
CA PHE A 469 14.05 2.01 -19.94
C PHE A 469 15.52 1.75 -20.26
N ASP A 470 16.43 2.62 -19.82
CA ASP A 470 17.89 2.42 -19.97
C ASP A 470 18.37 1.14 -19.28
N LYS A 471 17.72 0.72 -18.19
CA LYS A 471 18.02 -0.53 -17.50
C LYS A 471 17.73 -1.75 -18.37
N ILE A 472 16.54 -1.81 -18.97
CA ILE A 472 16.12 -2.96 -19.80
C ILE A 472 16.76 -2.96 -21.19
N HIS A 473 17.35 -1.84 -21.61
CA HIS A 473 18.08 -1.73 -22.86
C HIS A 473 19.60 -1.55 -22.61
N SER A 474 20.44 -2.54 -22.90
CA SER A 474 21.90 -2.46 -22.69
C SER A 474 22.63 -1.54 -23.66
N GLY A 475 21.99 -1.14 -24.75
CA GLY A 475 22.63 -0.38 -25.80
C GLY A 475 21.80 -0.33 -27.08
N LEU A 476 22.40 0.11 -28.17
CA LEU A 476 21.85 0.10 -29.52
C LEU A 476 22.81 -0.65 -30.45
N THR A 477 22.29 -1.60 -31.21
CA THR A 477 22.90 -2.11 -32.42
C THR A 477 22.53 -1.19 -33.57
N ILE A 478 23.47 -0.42 -34.08
CA ILE A 478 23.35 0.31 -35.35
C ILE A 478 23.80 -0.61 -36.47
N LEU A 479 22.89 -0.87 -37.39
CA LEU A 479 23.14 -1.63 -38.60
C LEU A 479 23.23 -0.63 -39.76
N ALA A 480 24.43 -0.51 -40.33
CA ALA A 480 24.71 0.41 -41.42
C ALA A 480 25.27 -0.32 -42.64
N CYS A 481 25.01 0.22 -43.82
CA CYS A 481 25.66 -0.21 -45.06
C CYS A 481 26.66 0.85 -45.47
N GLN A 482 27.92 0.44 -45.66
CA GLN A 482 28.98 1.32 -46.15
C GLN A 482 29.48 0.85 -47.50
N CYS A 483 29.74 1.79 -48.40
CA CYS A 483 30.43 1.48 -49.64
C CYS A 483 31.95 1.48 -49.45
N GLY A 484 32.61 0.45 -49.97
CA GLY A 484 34.05 0.54 -50.24
C GLY A 484 34.98 0.12 -49.11
N GLY A 485 34.59 -0.81 -48.24
CA GLY A 485 35.57 -1.59 -47.49
C GLY A 485 36.13 -2.69 -48.38
N THR A 486 37.28 -2.46 -49.02
CA THR A 486 38.16 -3.61 -49.28
C THR A 486 38.42 -4.23 -47.92
N THR A 487 38.15 -5.53 -47.77
CA THR A 487 38.25 -6.30 -46.54
C THR A 487 39.69 -6.47 -46.03
N GLY A 488 40.59 -5.51 -46.29
CA GLY A 488 42.04 -5.62 -46.12
C GLY A 488 42.74 -4.50 -45.34
N PHE A 489 42.07 -3.41 -44.96
CA PHE A 489 42.65 -2.46 -44.01
C PHE A 489 42.00 -2.66 -42.64
N GLY A 490 42.59 -3.57 -41.87
CA GLY A 490 42.27 -3.73 -40.47
C GLY A 490 42.39 -2.38 -39.76
N VAL A 491 41.39 -2.06 -38.95
CA VAL A 491 41.46 -1.01 -37.93
C VAL A 491 42.46 -1.48 -36.88
N GLY A 492 43.74 -1.45 -37.24
CA GLY A 492 44.84 -1.52 -36.30
C GLY A 492 44.90 -0.18 -35.59
N SER A 493 44.65 -0.21 -34.29
CA SER A 493 45.06 0.82 -33.34
C SER A 493 46.46 1.33 -33.66
N GLY A 494 46.56 2.56 -34.17
CA GLY A 494 47.81 3.14 -34.66
C GLY A 494 47.99 4.58 -34.20
N TYR A 495 47.90 4.83 -32.90
CA TYR A 495 48.54 6.00 -32.29
C TYR A 495 50.06 5.73 -32.27
N GLY A 496 50.72 6.04 -33.38
CA GLY A 496 52.16 5.95 -33.54
C GLY A 496 52.66 7.16 -34.32
N SER A 497 52.95 8.24 -33.62
CA SER A 497 53.70 9.38 -34.14
C SER A 497 55.14 8.96 -34.45
N GLY A 498 55.37 8.46 -35.66
CA GLY A 498 56.69 8.10 -36.17
C GLY A 498 56.98 8.85 -37.46
N THR A 499 57.47 10.08 -37.34
CA THR A 499 58.06 10.85 -38.44
C THR A 499 59.42 10.24 -38.81
N GLY A 500 59.43 9.22 -39.67
CA GLY A 500 60.63 8.70 -40.31
C GLY A 500 60.78 9.28 -41.71
N GLY A 501 61.59 10.33 -41.85
CA GLY A 501 61.92 10.92 -43.15
C GLY A 501 62.78 9.98 -43.99
N MET A 502 62.27 9.59 -45.16
CA MET A 502 63.09 9.15 -46.27
C MET A 502 62.99 10.20 -47.38
N ASP A 503 64.09 10.95 -47.52
CA ASP A 503 64.30 11.94 -48.56
C ASP A 503 64.76 11.21 -49.83
N VAL A 504 63.85 11.05 -50.80
CA VAL A 504 64.17 10.53 -52.14
C VAL A 504 64.18 11.71 -53.10
N GLY A 505 65.33 12.37 -53.15
CA GLY A 505 65.63 13.46 -54.07
C GLY A 505 66.19 12.99 -55.40
N VAL A 506 65.40 12.30 -56.23
CA VAL A 506 65.67 12.18 -57.69
C VAL A 506 64.35 12.04 -58.43
N GLY A 507 63.97 13.05 -59.25
CA GLY A 507 62.83 12.95 -60.17
C GLY A 507 61.68 13.96 -59.97
N LYS A 508 61.92 15.18 -59.46
CA LYS A 508 60.84 16.16 -59.22
C LYS A 508 60.24 16.82 -60.46
N ASP A 509 60.86 16.72 -61.65
CA ASP A 509 60.45 17.52 -62.81
C ASP A 509 60.00 16.71 -64.04
N PHE A 510 60.11 15.38 -64.05
CA PHE A 510 59.66 14.55 -65.19
C PHE A 510 58.33 13.79 -64.96
N MET A 511 57.73 13.92 -63.77
CA MET A 511 56.51 13.20 -63.36
C MET A 511 55.39 14.14 -62.89
N LYS A 512 55.39 15.42 -63.31
CA LYS A 512 54.35 16.38 -62.90
C LYS A 512 53.09 16.29 -63.78
N GLU A 513 53.25 16.11 -65.10
CA GLU A 513 52.11 16.05 -66.03
C GLU A 513 51.39 14.69 -66.03
N GLU A 514 52.10 13.56 -66.19
CA GLU A 514 51.46 12.23 -66.14
C GLU A 514 50.82 11.94 -64.78
N ARG A 515 51.38 12.47 -63.69
CA ARG A 515 50.80 12.33 -62.35
C ARG A 515 49.57 13.21 -62.18
N ALA A 516 49.49 14.38 -62.81
CA ALA A 516 48.30 15.22 -62.77
C ALA A 516 47.12 14.56 -63.53
N ASP A 517 47.39 13.98 -64.70
CA ASP A 517 46.37 13.24 -65.47
C ASP A 517 45.93 11.95 -64.76
N LEU A 518 46.87 11.20 -64.19
CA LEU A 518 46.54 10.00 -63.40
C LEU A 518 45.72 10.37 -62.15
N MET A 519 46.08 11.42 -61.42
CA MET A 519 45.33 11.88 -60.25
C MET A 519 43.95 12.42 -60.65
N THR A 520 43.82 13.08 -61.80
CA THR A 520 42.54 13.55 -62.34
C THR A 520 41.64 12.37 -62.75
N GLN A 521 42.19 11.35 -63.41
CA GLN A 521 41.46 10.13 -63.75
C GLN A 521 41.03 9.36 -62.50
N MET A 522 41.92 9.21 -61.52
CA MET A 522 41.59 8.58 -60.23
C MET A 522 40.51 9.35 -59.50
N HIS A 523 40.57 10.69 -59.49
CA HIS A 523 39.54 11.53 -58.88
C HIS A 523 38.19 11.34 -59.58
N LYS A 524 38.15 11.36 -60.91
CA LYS A 524 36.92 11.13 -61.69
C LYS A 524 36.33 9.74 -61.44
N GLN A 525 37.16 8.70 -61.43
CA GLN A 525 36.73 7.33 -61.12
C GLN A 525 36.18 7.24 -59.69
N MET A 526 36.81 7.92 -58.74
CA MET A 526 36.36 7.96 -57.36
C MET A 526 35.03 8.70 -57.19
N GLU A 527 34.82 9.81 -57.89
CA GLU A 527 33.53 10.52 -57.89
C GLU A 527 32.41 9.72 -58.58
N GLU A 528 32.70 9.01 -59.68
CA GLU A 528 31.73 8.10 -60.30
C GLU A 528 31.39 6.91 -59.39
N PHE A 529 32.38 6.36 -58.69
CA PHE A 529 32.19 5.32 -57.69
C PHE A 529 31.31 5.82 -56.55
N LYS A 530 31.61 7.00 -55.98
CA LYS A 530 30.79 7.66 -54.95
C LYS A 530 29.35 7.82 -55.41
N LYS A 531 29.12 8.30 -56.64
CA LYS A 531 27.78 8.49 -57.19
C LYS A 531 27.00 7.17 -57.32
N LYS A 532 27.62 6.12 -57.85
CA LYS A 532 26.99 4.79 -57.99
C LYS A 532 26.70 4.14 -56.64
N CYS A 533 27.64 4.28 -55.70
CA CYS A 533 27.45 3.88 -54.32
C CYS A 533 26.25 4.60 -53.69
N PHE A 534 26.20 5.93 -53.82
CA PHE A 534 25.17 6.77 -53.24
C PHE A 534 23.77 6.38 -53.74
N GLN A 535 23.64 6.12 -55.04
CA GLN A 535 22.40 5.59 -55.61
C GLN A 535 22.00 4.24 -55.00
N LYS A 536 22.95 3.31 -54.81
CA LYS A 536 22.67 2.01 -54.18
C LYS A 536 22.24 2.14 -52.72
N LEU A 537 22.94 2.96 -51.94
CA LEU A 537 22.62 3.17 -50.53
C LEU A 537 21.27 3.88 -50.37
N ASN A 538 20.93 4.86 -51.22
CA ASN A 538 19.63 5.55 -51.18
C ASN A 538 18.44 4.66 -51.52
N ASN A 539 18.66 3.59 -52.28
CA ASN A 539 17.60 2.64 -52.65
C ASN A 539 17.36 1.55 -51.60
N ILE A 540 18.10 1.53 -50.49
CA ILE A 540 17.89 0.54 -49.43
C ILE A 540 16.60 0.88 -48.66
N PRO A 541 15.66 -0.06 -48.54
CA PRO A 541 14.49 0.12 -47.67
C PRO A 541 14.91 0.33 -46.21
N VAL A 542 14.17 1.18 -45.50
CA VAL A 542 14.29 1.32 -44.05
C VAL A 542 14.00 -0.05 -43.41
N ASN A 543 14.81 -0.45 -42.43
CA ASN A 543 14.76 -1.76 -41.78
C ASN A 543 15.11 -2.94 -42.69
N SER A 544 15.83 -2.73 -43.79
CA SER A 544 16.41 -3.85 -44.55
C SER A 544 17.33 -4.68 -43.66
N ASP A 545 17.24 -6.01 -43.72
CA ASP A 545 18.17 -6.91 -43.03
C ASP A 545 19.46 -7.15 -43.82
N ARG A 546 19.54 -6.64 -45.05
CA ARG A 546 20.67 -6.87 -45.97
C ARG A 546 21.16 -5.57 -46.61
N CYS A 547 22.49 -5.47 -46.72
CA CYS A 547 23.14 -4.46 -47.54
C CYS A 547 23.21 -4.91 -49.01
N PRO A 548 23.00 -4.02 -49.99
CA PRO A 548 23.06 -4.36 -51.39
C PRO A 548 24.50 -4.67 -51.81
N GLY A 549 24.76 -5.93 -52.14
CA GLY A 549 25.95 -6.44 -52.84
C GLY A 549 27.27 -5.75 -52.46
N SER A 550 27.71 -4.80 -53.30
CA SER A 550 28.98 -4.06 -53.19
C SER A 550 29.11 -3.14 -51.97
N THR A 551 28.31 -3.35 -50.94
CA THR A 551 28.32 -2.60 -49.69
C THR A 551 28.50 -3.58 -48.54
N SER A 552 29.31 -3.18 -47.56
CA SER A 552 29.58 -3.99 -46.39
C SER A 552 28.57 -3.64 -45.30
N LYS A 553 28.04 -4.67 -44.64
CA LYS A 553 27.27 -4.51 -43.42
C LYS A 553 28.22 -4.16 -42.28
N ILE A 554 27.94 -3.07 -41.58
CA ILE A 554 28.61 -2.68 -40.35
C ILE A 554 27.58 -2.78 -39.23
N GLU A 555 27.97 -3.46 -38.18
CA GLU A 555 27.18 -3.60 -36.96
C GLU A 555 27.95 -2.92 -35.84
N ILE A 556 27.40 -1.84 -35.31
CA ILE A 556 28.01 -1.06 -34.23
C ILE A 556 27.15 -1.25 -33.00
N GLU A 557 27.66 -1.94 -31.99
CA GLU A 557 27.04 -2.01 -30.68
C GLU A 557 27.47 -0.78 -29.88
N ILE A 558 26.50 -0.02 -29.38
CA ILE A 558 26.72 1.21 -28.63
C ILE A 558 26.05 1.07 -27.28
N ASN A 559 26.76 1.25 -26.17
CA ASN A 559 26.12 1.31 -24.85
C ASN A 559 25.39 2.66 -24.68
N PHE A 560 24.22 2.69 -24.02
CA PHE A 560 23.53 3.95 -23.74
C PHE A 560 24.36 4.92 -22.88
N ALA A 561 25.25 4.40 -22.03
CA ALA A 561 26.23 5.22 -21.31
C ALA A 561 27.13 6.00 -22.28
N ASP A 562 27.59 5.35 -23.35
CA ASP A 562 28.43 5.98 -24.37
C ASP A 562 27.64 7.03 -25.15
N LEU A 563 26.38 6.76 -25.49
CA LEU A 563 25.49 7.72 -26.16
C LEU A 563 25.26 9.01 -25.37
N LYS A 564 25.15 8.92 -24.05
CA LYS A 564 25.00 10.11 -23.18
C LYS A 564 26.27 10.94 -23.11
N SER A 565 27.43 10.29 -23.18
CA SER A 565 28.75 10.95 -23.05
C SER A 565 29.36 11.41 -24.38
N ASN A 566 28.86 10.93 -25.52
CA ASN A 566 29.49 11.13 -26.82
C ASN A 566 28.53 11.77 -27.84
N SER A 567 28.69 13.08 -28.05
CA SER A 567 27.84 13.86 -28.98
C SER A 567 27.90 13.34 -30.41
N TYR A 568 29.03 12.81 -30.87
CA TYR A 568 29.16 12.23 -32.20
C TYR A 568 28.31 10.97 -32.37
N LEU A 569 28.30 10.07 -31.38
CA LEU A 569 27.42 8.88 -31.42
C LEU A 569 25.94 9.28 -31.39
N LYS A 570 25.60 10.31 -30.63
CA LYS A 570 24.26 10.87 -30.60
C LYS A 570 23.83 11.42 -31.96
N ASP A 571 24.69 12.21 -32.61
CA ASP A 571 24.43 12.76 -33.94
C ASP A 571 24.26 11.62 -34.97
N GLN A 572 25.08 10.58 -34.90
CA GLN A 572 24.96 9.40 -35.78
C GLN A 572 23.65 8.63 -35.55
N VAL A 573 23.20 8.47 -34.30
CA VAL A 573 21.90 7.89 -33.97
C VAL A 573 20.73 8.78 -34.43
N ASP A 574 20.85 10.10 -34.29
CA ASP A 574 19.80 11.03 -34.72
C ASP A 574 19.70 11.11 -36.24
N MET A 575 20.84 11.10 -36.95
CA MET A 575 20.88 10.94 -38.41
C MET A 575 20.25 9.62 -38.83
N ALA A 576 20.56 8.52 -38.14
CA ALA A 576 19.95 7.22 -38.39
C ALA A 576 18.42 7.24 -38.24
N LYS A 577 17.91 7.86 -37.16
CA LYS A 577 16.47 8.00 -36.90
C LYS A 577 15.78 8.84 -37.98
N LYS A 578 16.45 9.90 -38.47
CA LYS A 578 15.98 10.72 -39.58
C LYS A 578 16.16 10.05 -40.95
N ASN A 579 16.77 8.87 -40.97
CA ASN A 579 17.08 8.14 -42.19
C ASN A 579 18.00 8.95 -43.13
N GLU A 580 18.81 9.83 -42.53
CA GLU A 580 19.73 10.73 -43.20
C GLU A 580 21.05 10.02 -43.52
N PHE A 581 21.62 10.39 -44.67
CA PHE A 581 22.86 9.82 -45.19
C PHE A 581 24.06 10.65 -44.75
N ASP A 582 25.08 10.01 -44.20
CA ASP A 582 26.35 10.67 -43.94
C ASP A 582 27.22 10.69 -45.21
N LYS A 583 27.24 11.85 -45.87
CA LYS A 583 28.02 12.11 -47.09
C LYS A 583 29.52 11.90 -46.89
N ASN A 584 30.01 12.08 -45.67
CA ASN A 584 31.45 12.01 -45.37
C ASN A 584 31.91 10.57 -45.18
N SER A 585 31.12 9.73 -44.50
CA SER A 585 31.47 8.32 -44.24
C SER A 585 31.01 7.34 -45.33
N MET A 586 30.27 7.82 -46.35
CA MET A 586 29.66 7.00 -47.41
C MET A 586 28.87 5.82 -46.85
N SER A 587 28.19 6.05 -45.73
CA SER A 587 27.43 5.05 -45.01
C SER A 587 25.97 5.49 -44.87
N ARG A 588 25.09 4.50 -44.82
CA ARG A 588 23.68 4.68 -44.50
C ARG A 588 23.30 3.76 -43.36
N VAL A 589 22.79 4.32 -42.27
CA VAL A 589 22.15 3.52 -41.23
C VAL A 589 20.82 3.01 -41.75
N ILE A 590 20.63 1.70 -41.69
CA ILE A 590 19.43 1.03 -42.20
C ILE A 590 18.55 0.49 -41.07
N ARG A 591 19.11 0.30 -39.87
CA ARG A 591 18.36 -0.14 -38.69
C ARG A 591 19.08 0.27 -37.40
N VAL A 592 18.33 0.67 -36.38
CA VAL A 592 18.82 0.84 -35.02
C VAL A 592 17.96 -0.06 -34.13
N GLN A 593 18.58 -1.03 -33.45
CA GLN A 593 17.88 -1.97 -32.56
C GLN A 593 18.43 -1.84 -31.14
N PRO A 594 17.60 -1.67 -30.11
CA PRO A 594 18.09 -1.75 -28.75
C PRO A 594 18.62 -3.16 -28.41
N HIS A 595 19.83 -3.26 -27.85
CA HIS A 595 20.23 -4.47 -27.13
C HIS A 595 19.36 -4.58 -25.89
N LYS A 596 18.77 -5.76 -25.67
CA LYS A 596 17.91 -5.98 -24.50
C LYS A 596 18.67 -6.72 -23.42
N LYS A 597 18.67 -6.21 -22.19
CA LYS A 597 19.14 -6.97 -21.01
C LYS A 597 18.04 -7.88 -20.51
N ASN A 598 18.38 -9.05 -19.97
CA ASN A 598 17.43 -9.95 -19.29
C ASN A 598 16.98 -9.43 -17.92
N GLU A 599 16.78 -8.13 -17.81
CA GLU A 599 16.25 -7.48 -16.61
C GLU A 599 14.75 -7.19 -16.83
N SER A 600 13.97 -7.31 -15.76
CA SER A 600 12.56 -6.91 -15.76
C SER A 600 12.48 -5.39 -15.62
N LEU A 601 11.52 -4.78 -16.32
CA LEU A 601 11.15 -3.37 -16.12
C LEU A 601 10.47 -3.17 -14.76
N LEU A 602 9.75 -4.19 -14.30
CA LEU A 602 9.01 -4.17 -13.04
C LEU A 602 9.83 -4.77 -11.92
N TYR A 603 9.76 -4.13 -10.75
CA TYR A 603 10.18 -4.80 -9.52
C TYR A 603 9.18 -5.89 -9.12
N PRO A 604 9.61 -6.90 -8.34
CA PRO A 604 8.72 -7.96 -7.88
C PRO A 604 7.42 -7.46 -7.23
N ALA A 605 7.49 -6.41 -6.41
CA ALA A 605 6.32 -5.83 -5.78
C ALA A 605 5.37 -5.15 -6.76
N HIS A 606 5.87 -4.49 -7.80
CA HIS A 606 5.03 -3.94 -8.88
C HIS A 606 4.28 -5.05 -9.60
N TYR A 607 5.01 -6.11 -9.98
CA TYR A 607 4.41 -7.26 -10.64
C TYR A 607 3.29 -7.88 -9.80
N ARG A 608 3.54 -8.09 -8.51
CA ARG A 608 2.51 -8.60 -7.57
C ARG A 608 1.37 -7.62 -7.39
N ALA A 609 1.63 -6.32 -7.36
CA ALA A 609 0.58 -5.31 -7.25
C ALA A 609 -0.41 -5.38 -8.42
N ILE A 610 0.08 -5.65 -9.63
CA ILE A 610 -0.75 -5.76 -10.84
C ILE A 610 -1.44 -7.13 -10.94
N THR A 611 -0.75 -8.22 -10.61
CA THR A 611 -1.23 -9.59 -10.85
C THR A 611 -1.96 -10.22 -9.66
N GLN A 612 -1.77 -9.67 -8.46
CA GLN A 612 -2.35 -10.12 -7.20
C GLN A 612 -2.80 -8.89 -6.36
N PRO A 613 -3.64 -7.99 -6.92
CA PRO A 613 -4.02 -6.76 -6.23
C PRO A 613 -4.72 -7.07 -4.91
N GLY A 614 -4.36 -6.33 -3.86
CA GLY A 614 -4.92 -6.48 -2.50
C GLY A 614 -4.38 -7.67 -1.69
N CYS A 615 -3.45 -8.46 -2.23
CA CYS A 615 -2.94 -9.62 -1.50
C CYS A 615 -1.92 -9.22 -0.41
N SER A 616 -2.03 -9.86 0.77
CA SER A 616 -1.14 -9.61 1.92
C SER A 616 0.33 -9.97 1.65
N THR A 617 0.60 -10.79 0.64
CA THR A 617 1.95 -11.07 0.13
C THR A 617 2.67 -9.80 -0.34
N ASN A 618 1.95 -8.71 -0.64
CA ASN A 618 2.49 -7.42 -1.04
C ASN A 618 2.20 -6.30 -0.02
N HIS A 619 1.94 -6.64 1.25
CA HIS A 619 1.53 -5.68 2.28
C HIS A 619 2.54 -4.55 2.52
N LEU A 620 3.85 -4.85 2.47
CA LEU A 620 4.90 -3.83 2.65
C LEU A 620 4.82 -2.79 1.54
N TYR A 621 4.74 -3.25 0.28
CA TYR A 621 4.56 -2.37 -0.87
C TYR A 621 3.33 -1.48 -0.71
N TYR A 622 2.17 -2.04 -0.38
CA TYR A 622 0.95 -1.25 -0.19
C TYR A 622 1.06 -0.25 0.97
N SER A 623 1.73 -0.60 2.06
CA SER A 623 1.96 0.30 3.19
C SER A 623 2.83 1.50 2.78
N CYS A 624 3.90 1.25 2.04
CA CYS A 624 4.79 2.28 1.51
C CYS A 624 4.14 3.11 0.40
N ALA A 625 3.40 2.46 -0.49
CA ALA A 625 2.76 3.07 -1.65
C ALA A 625 1.66 4.07 -1.24
N LYS A 626 0.89 3.75 -0.20
CA LYS A 626 -0.09 4.70 0.37
C LYS A 626 0.57 5.99 0.87
N GLN A 627 1.79 5.91 1.39
CA GLN A 627 2.55 7.11 1.79
C GLN A 627 3.00 7.93 0.61
N ALA A 628 3.46 7.25 -0.44
CA ALA A 628 3.78 7.90 -1.70
C ALA A 628 2.58 8.65 -2.26
N GLU A 629 1.41 8.01 -2.33
CA GLU A 629 0.19 8.62 -2.88
C GLU A 629 -0.41 9.72 -1.99
N TRP A 630 -0.22 9.67 -0.67
CA TRP A 630 -0.79 10.66 0.24
C TRP A 630 -0.32 12.09 -0.03
N THR A 631 0.93 12.25 -0.44
CA THR A 631 1.47 13.56 -0.83
C THR A 631 0.77 14.12 -2.06
N SER A 632 0.38 13.26 -3.01
CA SER A 632 -0.25 13.64 -4.28
C SER A 632 -1.71 14.07 -4.10
N ARG A 633 -2.45 13.46 -3.16
CA ARG A 633 -3.92 13.64 -3.06
C ARG A 633 -4.41 14.57 -1.98
N TYR A 634 -3.80 14.59 -0.80
CA TYR A 634 -4.42 15.21 0.37
C TYR A 634 -3.84 16.59 0.70
N ALA A 635 -4.16 17.55 -0.17
CA ALA A 635 -4.12 18.98 0.10
C ALA A 635 -2.76 19.51 0.56
N TYR A 636 -1.75 19.42 -0.31
CA TYR A 636 -0.52 20.19 -0.13
C TYR A 636 0.14 19.95 1.22
N GLY A 637 0.02 18.72 1.73
CA GLY A 637 0.54 18.19 3.00
C GLY A 637 0.12 18.89 4.30
N GLU A 638 -1.05 19.51 4.34
CA GLU A 638 -1.66 19.99 5.59
C GLU A 638 -1.70 18.93 6.71
N LYS A 639 -1.66 17.64 6.36
CA LYS A 639 -1.75 16.51 7.31
C LYS A 639 -0.41 15.99 7.84
N LYS A 640 0.74 16.57 7.45
CA LYS A 640 2.11 16.12 7.81
C LYS A 640 2.42 14.67 7.39
N CYS A 641 3.70 14.32 7.33
CA CYS A 641 4.12 12.94 7.07
C CYS A 641 3.66 12.01 8.18
N ASN A 642 3.23 10.81 7.80
CA ASN A 642 2.80 9.80 8.75
C ASN A 642 3.97 9.27 9.57
N HIS A 643 3.84 9.29 10.89
CA HIS A 643 4.88 8.80 11.80
C HIS A 643 4.82 7.28 12.05
N GLY A 644 3.83 6.56 11.51
CA GLY A 644 3.64 5.13 11.72
C GLY A 644 3.91 4.29 10.46
N VAL A 645 4.95 4.65 9.71
CA VAL A 645 5.32 3.94 8.47
C VAL A 645 6.41 2.91 8.76
N PRO A 646 6.42 1.74 8.10
CA PRO A 646 7.52 0.80 8.20
C PRO A 646 8.87 1.48 7.92
N GLN A 647 9.92 1.06 8.62
CA GLN A 647 11.26 1.65 8.46
C GLN A 647 11.77 1.45 7.03
N GLU A 648 11.41 0.33 6.39
CA GLU A 648 11.75 0.03 5.01
C GLU A 648 11.16 1.03 4.01
N CYS A 649 10.07 1.71 4.36
CA CYS A 649 9.53 2.80 3.56
C CYS A 649 10.35 4.09 3.71
N LEU A 650 10.89 4.34 4.91
CA LEU A 650 11.71 5.51 5.20
C LEU A 650 13.11 5.39 4.59
N ASP A 651 13.66 4.18 4.60
CA ASP A 651 14.97 3.89 4.00
C ASP A 651 14.94 4.04 2.47
N GLY A 652 13.75 3.89 1.86
CA GLY A 652 13.54 3.98 0.43
C GLY A 652 14.28 2.91 -0.38
N GLY A 653 14.50 3.20 -1.67
CA GLY A 653 15.21 2.32 -2.58
C GLY A 653 14.46 1.02 -2.89
N ALA A 654 15.20 -0.05 -3.19
CA ALA A 654 14.60 -1.28 -3.70
C ALA A 654 14.00 -2.20 -2.62
N THR A 655 14.21 -1.93 -1.33
CA THR A 655 13.86 -2.87 -0.24
C THR A 655 12.37 -3.15 -0.18
N TRP A 656 11.53 -2.12 -0.24
CA TRP A 656 10.08 -2.23 -0.22
C TRP A 656 9.46 -2.71 -1.54
N LEU A 657 10.30 -2.87 -2.58
CA LEU A 657 9.91 -3.35 -3.90
C LEU A 657 10.29 -4.82 -4.19
N LYS A 658 11.00 -5.50 -3.28
CA LYS A 658 11.42 -6.90 -3.45
C LYS A 658 10.30 -7.91 -3.17
#